data_AF-A0A6B8KL57-F1
#
_entry.id   AF-A0A6B8KL57-F1
#
_cell.length_a   1.000
_cell.length_b   1.000
_cell.length_c   1.000
_cell.angle_alpha   90.00
_cell.angle_beta   90.00
_cell.angle_gamma   90.00
#
_symmetry.space_group_name_H-M   'P 1'
#
loop_
_entity.id
_entity.type
_entity.pdbx_description
1 polymer ?
#
loop_
_entity_poly.entity_id
_entity_poly.type
_entity_poly.pdbx_seq_one_letter_code
_entity_poly.pdbx_strand_id
1 'polypeptide(L)'
;MWQERLDVFWDGDRALLLGVLDSGGDGARLKDAGPDLTIISSRNADFSGETIFVDRLDAARWRAGACLVGTPPGHRFVALLASDGAELRLSLEDGEESELGEWRLALTLSPESVAAEAPVLRSLSCPAQNDFPRFAREQFALAGGRLIWACGHRRLAVRGEDSKNSLRIWPASQLFPPTRIRLAAEGLDYPPDGFEDRRQAPFAVMEQWLREGGAPRPTLRLRLADPIDETVNVLSQISVALVMQQRRRLREWTREQREAGEPAVTPLSFEDIRQATEQLEEFPDAVWSHEPVVVYNLLKLVTAPEDAPLDGLTIRRSISNGALGAGATASSVALELDFYGAALGDDIALVSQRPEPGEAWTLPRLPGNAPDIRLFRVEAEGVRSRRLAEDDPLAAELRRFVAEADGALGAFIPRATLERAASLQARREKFSQSLNASLSRLDYAGGFDGLAPWEPLTPLLLINFAALVKQSEPAGRVLAARLGGYRAYRLDPSLFAALVLHPQWGAAAAGALKIPSAAALVYRFAEACGAEELLAPKASVADQARLFDRLIETSDPRKLRAARLILDDQGGADPLTVAEKLSDLPALRQAAAFFQKQGASRSAEGLRDYLKNRAEGRFVSLTEAASLIGVLANYREAAAKAEQARMQEPVPEPASPEPAPPPPRPKGILATVRGFFGGGR
;
A
#
# COMPACT_ATOMS: atom_id res chain seq x y z
N MET A 1 7.77 -27.56 -10.56
CA MET A 1 6.32 -27.75 -10.78
C MET A 1 5.46 -26.69 -10.09
N TRP A 2 5.91 -26.06 -8.97
CA TRP A 2 5.17 -24.95 -8.37
C TRP A 2 5.30 -23.63 -9.16
N GLN A 3 6.44 -23.39 -9.83
CA GLN A 3 6.69 -22.14 -10.57
C GLN A 3 5.66 -21.89 -11.69
N GLU A 4 5.16 -22.95 -12.32
CA GLU A 4 4.17 -22.86 -13.40
C GLU A 4 2.73 -22.71 -12.88
N ARG A 5 2.47 -23.20 -11.65
CA ARG A 5 1.16 -23.16 -10.99
C ARG A 5 0.92 -21.88 -10.20
N LEU A 6 1.97 -21.11 -9.93
CA LEU A 6 1.87 -19.88 -9.15
C LEU A 6 1.14 -18.80 -9.96
N ASP A 7 0.06 -18.30 -9.39
CA ASP A 7 -0.60 -17.06 -9.79
C ASP A 7 0.10 -15.89 -9.13
N VAL A 8 0.42 -14.88 -9.95
CA VAL A 8 1.10 -13.67 -9.50
C VAL A 8 0.38 -12.47 -10.08
N PHE A 9 -0.20 -11.61 -9.24
CA PHE A 9 -0.85 -10.37 -9.69
C PHE A 9 -0.17 -9.17 -9.05
N TRP A 10 0.15 -8.16 -9.84
CA TRP A 10 0.79 -6.93 -9.37
C TRP A 10 -0.14 -5.75 -9.59
N ASP A 11 -0.22 -4.81 -8.65
CA ASP A 11 -1.11 -3.63 -8.74
C ASP A 11 -0.59 -2.51 -9.65
N GLY A 12 0.64 -2.61 -10.16
CA GLY A 12 1.31 -1.56 -10.93
C GLY A 12 2.12 -0.58 -10.09
N ASP A 13 2.13 -0.74 -8.77
CA ASP A 13 2.97 0.02 -7.84
C ASP A 13 3.82 -0.94 -7.00
N ARG A 14 3.30 -1.38 -5.85
CA ARG A 14 4.08 -2.17 -4.88
C ARG A 14 3.46 -3.50 -4.47
N ALA A 15 2.14 -3.65 -4.55
CA ALA A 15 1.50 -4.83 -4.01
C ALA A 15 1.59 -5.99 -5.01
N LEU A 16 2.22 -7.07 -4.58
CA LEU A 16 2.33 -8.32 -5.29
C LEU A 16 1.52 -9.40 -4.56
N LEU A 17 0.51 -9.92 -5.21
CA LEU A 17 -0.23 -11.10 -4.78
C LEU A 17 0.46 -12.34 -5.33
N LEU A 18 0.72 -13.32 -4.46
CA LEU A 18 1.32 -14.62 -4.76
C LEU A 18 0.39 -15.71 -4.23
N GLY A 19 -0.13 -16.59 -5.09
CA GLY A 19 -1.07 -17.61 -4.66
C GLY A 19 -1.23 -18.74 -5.66
N VAL A 20 -1.92 -19.80 -5.26
CA VAL A 20 -2.48 -20.78 -6.21
C VAL A 20 -3.99 -20.62 -6.11
N LEU A 21 -4.57 -19.84 -7.03
CA LEU A 21 -5.95 -19.38 -6.93
C LEU A 21 -6.94 -20.35 -7.59
N ASP A 22 -6.49 -21.55 -7.98
CA ASP A 22 -7.34 -22.56 -8.61
C ASP A 22 -8.02 -23.45 -7.55
N SER A 23 -9.02 -22.87 -6.87
CA SER A 23 -9.94 -23.63 -6.00
C SER A 23 -11.22 -23.96 -6.77
N GLY A 24 -11.18 -25.01 -7.59
CA GLY A 24 -12.39 -25.79 -7.85
C GLY A 24 -12.98 -26.25 -6.51
N GLY A 25 -14.30 -26.17 -6.34
CA GLY A 25 -15.05 -26.25 -5.06
C GLY A 25 -14.82 -27.43 -4.12
N ASP A 26 -13.87 -28.32 -4.38
CA ASP A 26 -13.36 -29.25 -3.39
C ASP A 26 -12.21 -28.59 -2.61
N GLY A 27 -12.52 -28.11 -1.40
CA GLY A 27 -11.57 -27.58 -0.40
C GLY A 27 -10.45 -28.55 0.02
N ALA A 28 -10.25 -29.66 -0.70
CA ALA A 28 -9.22 -30.66 -0.51
C ALA A 28 -7.85 -30.29 -1.10
N ARG A 29 -7.75 -29.36 -2.07
CA ARG A 29 -6.49 -29.07 -2.80
C ARG A 29 -5.62 -27.93 -2.25
N LEU A 30 -6.12 -27.16 -1.29
CA LEU A 30 -5.30 -26.20 -0.50
C LEU A 30 -4.38 -26.89 0.52
N LYS A 31 -4.39 -28.24 0.59
CA LYS A 31 -3.58 -29.03 1.53
C LYS A 31 -2.14 -29.27 1.08
N ASP A 32 -1.83 -29.11 -0.22
CA ASP A 32 -0.46 -29.10 -0.68
C ASP A 32 0.10 -27.71 -0.43
N ALA A 33 0.59 -27.47 0.80
CA ALA A 33 1.29 -26.24 1.14
C ALA A 33 2.38 -25.99 0.09
N GLY A 34 2.40 -24.80 -0.51
CA GLY A 34 3.49 -24.40 -1.39
C GLY A 34 4.84 -24.53 -0.67
N PRO A 35 5.96 -24.67 -1.39
CA PRO A 35 7.27 -24.70 -0.74
C PRO A 35 7.49 -23.41 0.04
N ASP A 36 8.33 -23.49 1.09
CA ASP A 36 8.71 -22.28 1.81
C ASP A 36 9.55 -21.38 0.90
N LEU A 37 9.07 -20.16 0.65
CA LEU A 37 9.72 -19.21 -0.27
C LEU A 37 10.38 -18.07 0.50
N THR A 38 11.62 -17.78 0.14
CA THR A 38 12.30 -16.53 0.50
C THR A 38 12.17 -15.56 -0.66
N ILE A 39 11.69 -14.36 -0.38
CA ILE A 39 11.40 -13.33 -1.38
C ILE A 39 12.44 -12.23 -1.25
N ILE A 40 13.15 -11.97 -2.33
CA ILE A 40 14.13 -10.89 -2.44
C ILE A 40 13.74 -9.97 -3.58
N SER A 41 14.12 -8.70 -3.49
CA SER A 41 13.88 -7.74 -4.58
C SER A 41 15.10 -6.90 -4.88
N SER A 42 15.18 -6.41 -6.11
CA SER A 42 16.24 -5.53 -6.59
C SER A 42 15.70 -4.49 -7.56
N ARG A 43 16.47 -3.43 -7.75
CA ARG A 43 16.27 -2.44 -8.83
C ARG A 43 16.81 -2.92 -10.17
N ASN A 44 17.72 -3.90 -10.17
CA ASN A 44 18.38 -4.40 -11.37
C ASN A 44 18.02 -5.87 -11.66
N ALA A 45 17.89 -6.21 -12.94
CA ALA A 45 17.44 -7.53 -13.40
C ALA A 45 18.44 -8.67 -13.10
N ASP A 46 19.72 -8.34 -13.05
CA ASP A 46 20.81 -9.23 -12.70
C ASP A 46 20.98 -9.39 -11.18
N PHE A 47 20.19 -8.66 -10.38
CA PHE A 47 20.32 -8.55 -8.93
C PHE A 47 21.71 -8.04 -8.51
N SER A 48 22.40 -7.31 -9.38
CA SER A 48 23.63 -6.60 -9.02
C SER A 48 23.30 -5.34 -8.22
N GLY A 49 24.06 -5.07 -7.17
CA GLY A 49 23.84 -3.92 -6.29
C GLY A 49 22.91 -4.21 -5.10
N GLU A 50 22.07 -3.24 -4.74
CA GLU A 50 21.23 -3.28 -3.54
C GLU A 50 20.05 -4.25 -3.74
N THR A 51 20.27 -5.50 -3.35
CA THR A 51 19.23 -6.52 -3.22
C THR A 51 18.81 -6.62 -1.75
N ILE A 52 17.51 -6.80 -1.51
CA ILE A 52 16.93 -6.77 -0.16
C ILE A 52 15.97 -7.92 0.06
N PHE A 53 16.00 -8.48 1.28
CA PHE A 53 15.02 -9.44 1.76
C PHE A 53 13.67 -8.76 2.04
N VAL A 54 12.61 -9.23 1.37
CA VAL A 54 11.28 -8.62 1.40
C VAL A 54 10.31 -9.40 2.28
N ASP A 55 10.27 -10.73 2.15
CA ASP A 55 9.31 -11.57 2.86
C ASP A 55 9.72 -13.05 2.88
N ARG A 56 9.14 -13.81 3.81
CA ARG A 56 9.22 -15.27 3.93
C ARG A 56 7.81 -15.84 3.91
N LEU A 57 7.51 -16.70 2.93
CA LEU A 57 6.25 -17.42 2.84
C LEU A 57 6.46 -18.84 3.31
N ASP A 58 5.92 -19.17 4.48
CA ASP A 58 5.96 -20.51 5.05
C ASP A 58 4.64 -21.27 4.81
N ALA A 59 4.63 -22.55 5.18
CA ALA A 59 3.43 -23.39 5.10
C ALA A 59 2.21 -22.80 5.83
N ALA A 60 2.38 -22.04 6.92
CA ALA A 60 1.27 -21.43 7.65
C ALA A 60 0.62 -20.31 6.83
N ARG A 61 1.44 -19.43 6.25
CA ARG A 61 1.02 -18.37 5.34
C ARG A 61 0.37 -18.92 4.07
N TRP A 62 0.89 -20.00 3.49
CA TRP A 62 0.24 -20.66 2.35
C TRP A 62 -1.15 -21.21 2.68
N ARG A 63 -1.34 -21.77 3.88
CA ARG A 63 -2.67 -22.22 4.34
C ARG A 63 -3.64 -21.04 4.55
N ALA A 64 -3.15 -19.80 4.63
CA ALA A 64 -4.00 -18.61 4.74
C ALA A 64 -4.65 -18.26 3.40
N GLY A 65 -4.19 -18.86 2.30
CA GLY A 65 -4.61 -18.56 0.95
C GLY A 65 -3.51 -17.81 0.20
N ALA A 66 -3.90 -16.86 -0.64
CA ALA A 66 -2.95 -16.03 -1.34
C ALA A 66 -2.15 -15.18 -0.35
N CYS A 67 -0.86 -15.00 -0.61
CA CYS A 67 0.00 -14.15 0.16
C CYS A 67 0.17 -12.84 -0.58
N LEU A 68 0.18 -11.74 0.16
CA LEU A 68 0.47 -10.43 -0.42
C LEU A 68 1.78 -9.90 0.17
N VAL A 69 2.58 -9.32 -0.70
CA VAL A 69 3.94 -8.87 -0.46
C VAL A 69 4.08 -7.45 -1.02
N GLY A 70 4.67 -6.54 -0.26
CA GLY A 70 4.95 -5.17 -0.73
C GLY A 70 6.37 -5.06 -1.25
N THR A 71 6.57 -4.72 -2.52
CA THR A 71 7.90 -4.40 -3.04
C THR A 71 8.35 -3.02 -2.57
N PRO A 72 9.63 -2.85 -2.23
CA PRO A 72 10.17 -1.55 -1.87
C PRO A 72 10.17 -0.55 -3.05
N PRO A 73 10.10 0.77 -2.78
CA PRO A 73 10.03 1.79 -3.82
C PRO A 73 11.11 1.62 -4.89
N GLY A 74 10.70 1.52 -6.16
CA GLY A 74 11.61 1.40 -7.30
C GLY A 74 12.19 0.00 -7.54
N HIS A 75 11.84 -1.00 -6.71
CA HIS A 75 12.25 -2.38 -6.93
C HIS A 75 11.25 -3.07 -7.87
N ARG A 76 11.71 -3.42 -9.07
CA ARG A 76 10.90 -4.03 -10.13
C ARG A 76 11.27 -5.47 -10.44
N PHE A 77 12.37 -5.96 -9.88
CA PHE A 77 12.83 -7.33 -10.06
C PHE A 77 12.69 -8.07 -8.74
N VAL A 78 11.94 -9.16 -8.74
CA VAL A 78 11.67 -9.98 -7.55
C VAL A 78 12.11 -11.40 -7.83
N ALA A 79 12.80 -12.04 -6.89
CA ALA A 79 13.13 -13.46 -6.97
C ALA A 79 12.47 -14.22 -5.82
N LEU A 80 11.84 -15.33 -6.18
CA LEU A 80 11.23 -16.29 -5.26
C LEU A 80 12.15 -17.50 -5.19
N LEU A 81 12.73 -17.73 -4.01
CA LEU A 81 13.73 -18.77 -3.76
C LEU A 81 13.14 -19.85 -2.86
N ALA A 82 13.02 -21.07 -3.37
CA ALA A 82 12.60 -22.22 -2.58
C ALA A 82 13.80 -22.93 -1.93
N SER A 83 13.55 -23.67 -0.85
CA SER A 83 14.57 -24.43 -0.12
C SER A 83 15.19 -25.59 -0.91
N ASP A 84 14.49 -26.08 -1.94
CA ASP A 84 14.96 -27.12 -2.86
C ASP A 84 15.90 -26.58 -3.95
N GLY A 85 16.22 -25.28 -3.92
CA GLY A 85 17.07 -24.60 -4.90
C GLY A 85 16.31 -24.09 -6.14
N ALA A 86 15.00 -24.33 -6.23
CA ALA A 86 14.18 -23.80 -7.31
C ALA A 86 14.02 -22.27 -7.20
N GLU A 87 14.23 -21.58 -8.31
CA GLU A 87 14.11 -20.11 -8.40
C GLU A 87 13.06 -19.73 -9.45
N LEU A 88 12.25 -18.72 -9.12
CA LEU A 88 11.37 -18.02 -10.06
C LEU A 88 11.67 -16.52 -10.01
N ARG A 89 12.09 -15.94 -11.14
CA ARG A 89 12.33 -14.51 -11.28
C ARG A 89 11.12 -13.80 -11.86
N LEU A 90 10.76 -12.67 -11.29
CA LEU A 90 9.67 -11.81 -11.75
C LEU A 90 10.26 -10.48 -12.19
N SER A 91 9.85 -10.02 -13.38
CA SER A 91 10.09 -8.68 -13.89
C SER A 91 8.76 -7.93 -13.93
N LEU A 92 8.63 -6.85 -13.17
CA LEU A 92 7.44 -6.01 -13.10
C LEU A 92 7.54 -4.91 -14.16
N GLU A 93 6.71 -5.00 -15.20
CA GLU A 93 6.80 -4.22 -16.44
C GLU A 93 5.81 -3.05 -16.43
N ASP A 94 6.26 -1.81 -16.60
CA ASP A 94 5.41 -0.61 -16.66
C ASP A 94 5.22 -0.03 -18.08
N GLY A 95 5.76 -0.71 -19.10
CA GLY A 95 5.71 -0.31 -20.50
C GLY A 95 4.60 -1.00 -21.32
N GLU A 96 4.69 -0.88 -22.65
CA GLU A 96 3.73 -1.51 -23.57
C GLU A 96 3.64 -3.03 -23.35
N GLU A 97 2.42 -3.55 -23.39
CA GLU A 97 2.16 -4.98 -23.26
C GLU A 97 2.69 -5.74 -24.48
N SER A 98 3.50 -6.77 -24.23
CA SER A 98 4.01 -7.66 -25.30
C SER A 98 2.87 -8.43 -25.95
N GLU A 99 2.78 -8.51 -27.28
CA GLU A 99 1.75 -9.32 -27.97
C GLU A 99 1.79 -10.83 -27.64
N LEU A 100 2.88 -11.31 -27.03
CA LEU A 100 3.09 -12.71 -26.65
C LEU A 100 2.64 -13.01 -25.21
N GLY A 101 2.55 -14.30 -24.86
CA GLY A 101 2.29 -14.77 -23.51
C GLY A 101 0.83 -15.18 -23.27
N GLU A 102 0.32 -14.91 -22.07
CA GLU A 102 -1.05 -15.20 -21.69
C GLU A 102 -1.63 -14.13 -20.75
N TRP A 103 -2.94 -14.01 -20.80
CA TRP A 103 -3.75 -13.28 -19.83
C TRP A 103 -4.13 -14.21 -18.69
N ARG A 104 -4.01 -13.72 -17.45
CA ARG A 104 -4.65 -14.35 -16.30
C ARG A 104 -5.80 -13.50 -15.82
N LEU A 105 -6.92 -14.16 -15.51
CA LEU A 105 -8.14 -13.58 -14.99
C LEU A 105 -8.40 -14.13 -13.59
N ALA A 106 -8.33 -13.28 -12.57
CA ALA A 106 -8.75 -13.61 -11.22
C ALA A 106 -10.18 -13.16 -10.98
N LEU A 107 -11.03 -14.08 -10.54
CA LEU A 107 -12.41 -13.87 -10.14
C LEU A 107 -12.53 -14.00 -8.63
N THR A 108 -13.19 -13.04 -7.99
CA THR A 108 -13.66 -13.14 -6.60
C THR A 108 -15.15 -13.42 -6.61
N LEU A 109 -15.53 -14.58 -6.07
CA LEU A 109 -16.89 -15.09 -6.10
C LEU A 109 -17.47 -15.18 -4.69
N SER A 110 -18.77 -14.90 -4.57
CA SER A 110 -19.52 -15.23 -3.36
C SER A 110 -19.59 -16.75 -3.18
N PRO A 111 -19.60 -17.23 -1.92
CA PRO A 111 -19.86 -18.64 -1.65
C PRO A 111 -21.23 -19.08 -2.17
N GLU A 112 -21.39 -20.39 -2.39
CA GLU A 112 -22.64 -20.98 -2.90
C GLU A 112 -23.71 -21.04 -1.81
N SER A 113 -23.30 -21.25 -0.55
CA SER A 113 -24.19 -21.22 0.61
C SER A 113 -23.87 -20.01 1.51
N VAL A 114 -24.91 -19.42 2.11
CA VAL A 114 -24.75 -18.32 3.11
C VAL A 114 -24.18 -18.84 4.44
N ALA A 115 -24.09 -20.17 4.59
CA ALA A 115 -23.59 -20.83 5.79
C ALA A 115 -22.05 -20.78 5.86
N ALA A 116 -21.53 -19.63 6.31
CA ALA A 116 -20.15 -19.48 6.80
C ALA A 116 -18.99 -19.94 5.88
N GLU A 117 -19.23 -20.09 4.58
CA GLU A 117 -18.18 -20.39 3.61
C GLU A 117 -17.37 -19.13 3.27
N ALA A 118 -16.06 -19.31 3.12
CA ALA A 118 -15.15 -18.25 2.69
C ALA A 118 -15.42 -17.88 1.22
N PRO A 119 -15.13 -16.63 0.80
CA PRO A 119 -15.20 -16.26 -0.61
C PRO A 119 -14.26 -17.14 -1.45
N VAL A 120 -14.71 -17.46 -2.67
CA VAL A 120 -13.97 -18.33 -3.58
C VAL A 120 -13.14 -17.46 -4.53
N LEU A 121 -11.84 -17.74 -4.59
CA LEU A 121 -10.94 -17.18 -5.58
C LEU A 121 -10.76 -18.19 -6.71
N ARG A 122 -10.82 -17.71 -7.94
CA ARG A 122 -10.61 -18.53 -9.13
C ARG A 122 -9.70 -17.79 -10.10
N SER A 123 -8.61 -18.42 -10.51
CA SER A 123 -7.75 -17.90 -11.59
C SER A 123 -7.90 -18.72 -12.86
N LEU A 124 -7.91 -18.05 -13.99
CA LEU A 124 -8.11 -18.64 -15.32
C LEU A 124 -7.05 -18.11 -16.28
N SER A 125 -6.60 -18.96 -17.22
CA SER A 125 -5.70 -18.56 -18.30
C SER A 125 -6.43 -18.35 -19.60
N CYS A 126 -6.00 -17.36 -20.36
CA CYS A 126 -6.37 -17.14 -21.76
C CYS A 126 -5.10 -16.83 -22.56
N PRO A 127 -4.76 -17.60 -23.61
CA PRO A 127 -3.64 -17.28 -24.49
C PRO A 127 -3.71 -15.85 -25.03
N ALA A 128 -2.57 -15.14 -25.14
CA ALA A 128 -2.54 -13.74 -25.55
C ALA A 128 -3.12 -13.47 -26.96
N GLN A 129 -3.10 -14.49 -27.83
CA GLN A 129 -3.64 -14.42 -29.20
C GLN A 129 -5.17 -14.45 -29.25
N ASN A 130 -5.82 -14.86 -28.16
CA ASN A 130 -7.28 -14.96 -28.10
C ASN A 130 -7.91 -13.62 -27.69
N ASP A 131 -9.20 -13.46 -28.01
CA ASP A 131 -10.01 -12.32 -27.59
C ASP A 131 -10.27 -12.37 -26.07
N PHE A 132 -9.34 -11.78 -25.31
CA PHE A 132 -9.41 -11.72 -23.85
C PHE A 132 -10.66 -10.98 -23.34
N PRO A 133 -11.08 -9.82 -23.90
CA PRO A 133 -12.34 -9.18 -23.53
C PRO A 133 -13.56 -10.10 -23.66
N ARG A 134 -13.66 -10.85 -24.77
CA ARG A 134 -14.74 -11.83 -24.96
C ARG A 134 -14.65 -12.96 -23.93
N PHE A 135 -13.47 -13.53 -23.75
CA PHE A 135 -13.23 -14.58 -22.76
C PHE A 135 -13.66 -14.13 -21.35
N ALA A 136 -13.24 -12.94 -20.92
CA ALA A 136 -13.60 -12.39 -19.61
C ALA A 136 -15.13 -12.24 -19.47
N ARG A 137 -15.83 -11.71 -20.49
CA ARG A 137 -17.29 -11.59 -20.50
C ARG A 137 -18.00 -12.94 -20.38
N GLU A 138 -17.52 -13.97 -21.08
CA GLU A 138 -18.04 -15.33 -20.97
C GLU A 138 -17.88 -15.87 -19.55
N GLN A 139 -16.72 -15.65 -18.92
CA GLN A 139 -16.50 -16.06 -17.53
C GLN A 139 -17.36 -15.28 -16.53
N PHE A 140 -17.63 -13.99 -16.79
CA PHE A 140 -18.53 -13.19 -15.96
C PHE A 140 -19.97 -13.68 -16.05
N ALA A 141 -20.41 -14.05 -17.25
CA ALA A 141 -21.74 -14.63 -17.46
C ALA A 141 -21.88 -15.99 -16.73
N LEU A 142 -20.84 -16.83 -16.79
CA LEU A 142 -20.80 -18.11 -16.06
C LEU A 142 -20.83 -17.92 -14.53
N ALA A 143 -20.13 -16.92 -14.01
CA ALA A 143 -20.13 -16.60 -12.58
C ALA A 143 -21.45 -15.96 -12.11
N GLY A 144 -22.15 -15.26 -13.00
CA GLY A 144 -23.48 -14.70 -12.79
C GLY A 144 -23.58 -13.81 -11.54
N GLY A 145 -24.61 -14.05 -10.72
CA GLY A 145 -24.87 -13.29 -9.49
C GLY A 145 -23.80 -13.45 -8.40
N ARG A 146 -22.95 -14.47 -8.50
CA ARG A 146 -21.87 -14.73 -7.53
C ARG A 146 -20.65 -13.85 -7.77
N LEU A 147 -20.48 -13.28 -8.96
CA LEU A 147 -19.33 -12.44 -9.24
C LEU A 147 -19.37 -11.16 -8.41
N ILE A 148 -18.33 -10.98 -7.59
CA ILE A 148 -18.12 -9.79 -6.77
C ILE A 148 -17.10 -8.87 -7.45
N TRP A 149 -16.01 -9.46 -7.94
CA TRP A 149 -14.89 -8.73 -8.53
C TRP A 149 -14.16 -9.56 -9.57
N ALA A 150 -13.55 -8.90 -10.55
CA ALA A 150 -12.55 -9.51 -11.42
C ALA A 150 -11.43 -8.54 -11.75
N CYS A 151 -10.20 -9.05 -11.76
CA CYS A 151 -9.05 -8.36 -12.31
C CYS A 151 -8.33 -9.28 -13.30
N GLY A 152 -7.69 -8.68 -14.30
CA GLY A 152 -6.89 -9.38 -15.27
C GLY A 152 -5.53 -8.72 -15.44
N HIS A 153 -4.54 -9.53 -15.74
CA HIS A 153 -3.20 -9.04 -16.02
C HIS A 153 -2.56 -9.90 -17.10
N ARG A 154 -1.56 -9.35 -17.76
CA ARG A 154 -0.76 -10.08 -18.73
C ARG A 154 0.48 -10.65 -18.07
N ARG A 155 0.88 -11.85 -18.48
CA ARG A 155 2.17 -12.44 -18.13
C ARG A 155 2.82 -13.16 -19.30
N LEU A 156 4.15 -13.15 -19.32
CA LEU A 156 4.96 -13.86 -20.30
C LEU A 156 6.00 -14.70 -19.58
N ALA A 157 5.93 -16.02 -19.76
CA ALA A 157 6.97 -16.93 -19.31
C ALA A 157 8.15 -16.90 -20.27
N VAL A 158 9.33 -16.58 -19.76
CA VAL A 158 10.58 -16.61 -20.50
C VAL A 158 11.46 -17.69 -19.89
N ARG A 159 11.81 -18.70 -20.69
CA ARG A 159 12.80 -19.71 -20.31
C ARG A 159 14.19 -19.17 -20.65
N GLY A 160 15.01 -18.92 -19.64
CA GLY A 160 16.41 -18.54 -19.83
C GLY A 160 17.29 -19.73 -20.18
N GLU A 161 18.49 -19.46 -20.71
CA GLU A 161 19.50 -20.48 -21.06
C GLU A 161 19.98 -21.28 -19.83
N ASP A 162 19.96 -20.68 -18.63
CA ASP A 162 20.43 -21.27 -17.36
C ASP A 162 19.37 -22.04 -16.55
N SER A 163 18.28 -22.51 -17.16
CA SER A 163 17.19 -23.23 -16.46
C SER A 163 16.40 -22.42 -15.44
N LYS A 164 16.66 -21.11 -15.30
CA LYS A 164 15.90 -20.22 -14.42
C LYS A 164 14.57 -19.83 -15.07
N ASN A 165 13.46 -20.18 -14.43
CA ASN A 165 12.15 -19.75 -14.88
C ASN A 165 11.99 -18.26 -14.58
N SER A 166 11.61 -17.49 -15.58
CA SER A 166 11.31 -16.08 -15.41
C SER A 166 9.92 -15.74 -15.94
N LEU A 167 9.25 -14.81 -15.25
CA LEU A 167 7.95 -14.27 -15.62
C LEU A 167 8.08 -12.76 -15.76
N ARG A 168 7.66 -12.24 -16.91
CA ARG A 168 7.39 -10.81 -17.07
C ARG A 168 5.92 -10.58 -16.77
N ILE A 169 5.62 -9.60 -15.92
CA ILE A 169 4.30 -9.37 -15.35
C ILE A 169 3.94 -7.91 -15.54
N TRP A 170 2.80 -7.67 -16.18
CA TRP A 170 2.22 -6.34 -16.33
C TRP A 170 1.20 -6.06 -15.21
N PRO A 171 0.87 -4.78 -14.96
CA PRO A 171 -0.07 -4.39 -13.92
C PRO A 171 -1.44 -5.06 -14.12
N ALA A 172 -2.05 -5.46 -13.02
CA ALA A 172 -3.41 -5.95 -13.01
C ALA A 172 -4.38 -4.79 -13.20
N SER A 173 -5.28 -4.96 -14.16
CA SER A 173 -6.40 -4.06 -14.42
C SER A 173 -7.67 -4.66 -13.83
N GLN A 174 -8.53 -3.81 -13.28
CA GLN A 174 -9.85 -4.25 -12.86
C GLN A 174 -10.75 -4.40 -14.09
N LEU A 175 -11.40 -5.55 -14.20
CA LEU A 175 -12.29 -5.90 -15.31
C LEU A 175 -13.75 -5.99 -14.87
N PHE A 176 -14.01 -6.28 -13.60
CA PHE A 176 -15.35 -6.29 -13.04
C PHE A 176 -15.39 -5.77 -11.59
N PRO A 177 -16.31 -4.86 -11.25
CA PRO A 177 -17.09 -4.07 -12.19
C PRO A 177 -16.15 -3.19 -13.04
N PRO A 178 -16.52 -2.78 -14.26
CA PRO A 178 -15.60 -2.01 -15.11
C PRO A 178 -15.26 -0.65 -14.47
N THR A 179 -14.01 -0.49 -14.02
CA THR A 179 -13.38 0.82 -13.75
C THR A 179 -12.62 1.22 -15.01
N ARG A 180 -13.38 1.67 -16.00
CA ARG A 180 -12.81 2.32 -17.19
C ARG A 180 -12.76 3.82 -16.94
N ILE A 181 -11.75 4.46 -17.52
CA ILE A 181 -11.84 5.88 -17.89
C ILE A 181 -13.03 6.01 -18.80
N ARG A 182 -14.15 6.41 -18.23
CA ARG A 182 -15.41 6.46 -18.97
C ARG A 182 -15.48 7.73 -19.80
N LEU A 183 -14.74 8.78 -19.40
CA LEU A 183 -14.74 10.08 -20.05
C LEU A 183 -13.31 10.67 -20.14
N ALA A 184 -12.83 10.94 -21.34
CA ALA A 184 -11.64 11.76 -21.56
C ALA A 184 -12.04 13.09 -22.20
N ALA A 185 -11.56 14.21 -21.64
CA ALA A 185 -11.87 15.56 -22.10
C ALA A 185 -10.63 16.24 -22.67
N GLU A 186 -10.74 16.76 -23.89
CA GLU A 186 -9.69 17.38 -24.68
C GLU A 186 -10.17 18.75 -25.16
N GLY A 187 -9.44 19.81 -24.84
CA GLY A 187 -9.67 21.13 -25.43
C GLY A 187 -9.07 21.19 -26.83
N LEU A 188 -9.83 21.70 -27.81
CA LEU A 188 -9.36 21.79 -29.20
C LEU A 188 -8.75 23.15 -29.53
N ASP A 189 -7.78 23.13 -30.43
CA ASP A 189 -7.21 24.31 -31.08
C ASP A 189 -8.18 24.91 -32.09
N TYR A 190 -8.08 26.22 -32.32
CA TYR A 190 -8.73 26.85 -33.46
C TYR A 190 -8.07 26.40 -34.78
N PRO A 191 -8.85 26.20 -35.87
CA PRO A 191 -8.29 25.80 -37.16
C PRO A 191 -7.37 26.89 -37.74
N PRO A 192 -6.25 26.51 -38.39
CA PRO A 192 -5.16 27.43 -38.74
C PRO A 192 -5.45 28.42 -39.89
N ASP A 193 -6.39 28.13 -40.79
CA ASP A 193 -6.58 28.88 -42.04
C ASP A 193 -7.43 30.17 -41.90
N GLY A 194 -7.41 30.83 -40.74
CA GLY A 194 -8.41 31.86 -40.42
C GLY A 194 -7.95 33.24 -39.94
N PHE A 195 -6.67 33.53 -39.66
CA PHE A 195 -6.40 34.72 -38.80
C PHE A 195 -5.12 35.54 -39.08
N GLU A 196 -5.32 36.85 -39.28
CA GLU A 196 -4.38 37.93 -38.95
C GLU A 196 -4.75 38.55 -37.59
N ASP A 197 -3.77 38.76 -36.71
CA ASP A 197 -3.93 39.32 -35.36
C ASP A 197 -4.00 40.87 -35.39
N ARG A 198 -5.11 41.49 -34.96
CA ARG A 198 -5.33 42.96 -34.98
C ARG A 198 -6.07 43.50 -33.73
N ARG A 199 -5.53 43.27 -32.53
CA ARG A 199 -6.11 43.67 -31.21
C ARG A 199 -6.12 45.19 -30.95
N GLN A 200 -7.22 45.79 -30.43
CA GLN A 200 -7.27 47.19 -29.92
C GLN A 200 -8.30 47.52 -28.80
N ALA A 201 -9.20 46.65 -28.33
CA ALA A 201 -10.31 47.00 -27.41
C ALA A 201 -10.17 46.52 -25.93
N PRO A 202 -10.82 47.19 -24.94
CA PRO A 202 -10.64 46.92 -23.50
C PRO A 202 -11.33 45.65 -22.96
N PHE A 203 -12.35 45.12 -23.66
CA PHE A 203 -12.99 43.83 -23.35
C PHE A 203 -13.07 42.97 -24.61
N ALA A 204 -12.59 41.72 -24.55
CA ALA A 204 -12.52 40.86 -25.74
C ALA A 204 -13.89 40.39 -26.26
N VAL A 205 -14.96 40.36 -25.44
CA VAL A 205 -16.33 40.10 -25.91
C VAL A 205 -16.82 41.16 -26.91
N MET A 206 -16.38 42.41 -26.78
CA MET A 206 -16.74 43.48 -27.72
C MET A 206 -16.01 43.33 -29.06
N GLU A 207 -14.76 42.82 -29.06
CA GLU A 207 -14.04 42.47 -30.30
C GLU A 207 -14.65 41.22 -30.97
N GLN A 208 -15.26 40.33 -30.20
CA GLN A 208 -15.91 39.11 -30.66
C GLN A 208 -17.25 39.40 -31.38
N TRP A 209 -17.98 40.41 -30.92
CA TRP A 209 -19.24 40.86 -31.54
C TRP A 209 -19.05 41.68 -32.83
N LEU A 210 -17.86 42.27 -33.05
CA LEU A 210 -17.56 43.11 -34.21
C LEU A 210 -17.04 42.33 -35.44
N ARG A 211 -16.99 40.99 -35.40
CA ARG A 211 -16.49 40.16 -36.52
C ARG A 211 -17.62 39.75 -37.46
N GLU A 212 -17.59 40.22 -38.71
CA GLU A 212 -18.57 39.90 -39.77
C GLU A 212 -18.59 38.42 -40.24
N GLY A 213 -17.71 37.56 -39.70
CA GLY A 213 -17.59 36.13 -40.07
C GLY A 213 -17.88 35.12 -38.95
N GLY A 214 -18.41 35.58 -37.81
CA GLY A 214 -18.66 34.73 -36.65
C GLY A 214 -17.41 34.52 -35.78
N ALA A 215 -17.60 34.49 -34.46
CA ALA A 215 -16.51 34.28 -33.51
C ALA A 215 -15.99 32.83 -33.55
N PRO A 216 -14.68 32.60 -33.32
CA PRO A 216 -14.14 31.25 -33.24
C PRO A 216 -14.74 30.55 -32.01
N ARG A 217 -15.42 29.42 -32.24
CA ARG A 217 -16.18 28.70 -31.22
C ARG A 217 -15.23 27.84 -30.38
N PRO A 218 -15.08 28.10 -29.07
CA PRO A 218 -14.30 27.21 -28.22
C PRO A 218 -14.95 25.83 -28.19
N THR A 219 -14.18 24.78 -28.48
CA THR A 219 -14.69 23.41 -28.54
C THR A 219 -14.01 22.52 -27.49
N LEU A 220 -14.83 21.83 -26.70
CA LEU A 220 -14.39 20.75 -25.81
C LEU A 220 -14.81 19.40 -26.40
N ARG A 221 -13.85 18.55 -26.70
CA ARG A 221 -14.09 17.18 -27.15
C ARG A 221 -14.12 16.23 -25.96
N LEU A 222 -15.21 15.47 -25.85
CA LEU A 222 -15.38 14.39 -24.89
C LEU A 222 -15.32 13.05 -25.62
N ARG A 223 -14.44 12.16 -25.20
CA ARG A 223 -14.34 10.78 -25.71
C ARG A 223 -14.88 9.82 -24.68
N LEU A 224 -15.86 9.02 -25.07
CA LEU A 224 -16.42 7.94 -24.27
C LEU A 224 -15.78 6.62 -24.68
N ALA A 225 -15.27 5.87 -23.69
CA ALA A 225 -14.64 4.57 -23.94
C ALA A 225 -15.67 3.44 -24.17
N ASP A 226 -16.89 3.60 -23.67
CA ASP A 226 -17.99 2.64 -23.77
C ASP A 226 -19.24 3.30 -24.39
N PRO A 227 -20.19 2.52 -24.94
CA PRO A 227 -21.46 3.04 -25.43
C PRO A 227 -22.21 3.86 -24.36
N ILE A 228 -23.07 4.78 -24.80
CA ILE A 228 -23.86 5.66 -23.92
C ILE A 228 -24.64 4.84 -22.87
N ASP A 229 -25.25 3.72 -23.28
CA ASP A 229 -26.02 2.82 -22.40
C ASP A 229 -25.21 2.23 -21.24
N GLU A 230 -23.89 2.06 -21.41
CA GLU A 230 -22.98 1.53 -20.38
C GLU A 230 -22.33 2.64 -19.54
N THR A 231 -22.28 3.88 -20.04
CA THR A 231 -21.70 5.05 -19.38
C THR A 231 -22.72 5.96 -18.68
N VAL A 232 -24.02 5.68 -18.79
CA VAL A 232 -25.12 6.49 -18.23
C VAL A 232 -24.87 6.97 -16.80
N ASN A 233 -24.41 6.09 -15.91
CA ASN A 233 -24.17 6.45 -14.50
C ASN A 233 -23.05 7.47 -14.30
N VAL A 234 -22.01 7.43 -15.14
CA VAL A 234 -20.92 8.40 -15.05
C VAL A 234 -21.36 9.71 -15.71
N LEU A 235 -22.02 9.64 -16.86
CA LEU A 235 -22.61 10.80 -17.52
C LEU A 235 -23.64 11.52 -16.64
N SER A 236 -24.40 10.80 -15.83
CA SER A 236 -25.39 11.40 -14.91
C SER A 236 -24.75 12.12 -13.73
N GLN A 237 -23.50 11.78 -13.37
CA GLN A 237 -22.81 12.36 -12.22
C GLN A 237 -21.89 13.52 -12.59
N ILE A 238 -21.67 13.73 -13.89
CA ILE A 238 -20.79 14.77 -14.42
C ILE A 238 -21.64 15.84 -15.08
N SER A 239 -21.38 17.09 -14.70
CA SER A 239 -21.94 18.28 -15.33
C SER A 239 -20.85 19.06 -16.05
N VAL A 240 -21.20 19.67 -17.17
CA VAL A 240 -20.41 20.71 -17.82
C VAL A 240 -20.92 22.08 -17.39
N ALA A 241 -20.00 23.00 -17.11
CA ALA A 241 -20.33 24.38 -16.76
C ALA A 241 -19.53 25.35 -17.64
N LEU A 242 -20.21 26.34 -18.21
CA LEU A 242 -19.59 27.50 -18.84
C LEU A 242 -19.59 28.66 -17.84
N VAL A 243 -18.40 29.15 -17.49
CA VAL A 243 -18.17 30.25 -16.56
C VAL A 243 -17.73 31.49 -17.35
N MET A 244 -18.65 32.42 -17.54
CA MET A 244 -18.41 33.65 -18.31
C MET A 244 -17.78 34.73 -17.41
N GLN A 245 -16.47 34.63 -17.20
CA GLN A 245 -15.68 35.54 -16.37
C GLN A 245 -15.79 36.99 -16.84
N GLN A 246 -15.87 37.23 -18.15
CA GLN A 246 -16.04 38.59 -18.66
C GLN A 246 -17.40 39.19 -18.28
N ARG A 247 -18.48 38.39 -18.31
CA ARG A 247 -19.81 38.85 -17.88
C ARG A 247 -19.85 39.12 -16.37
N ARG A 248 -19.15 38.32 -15.55
CA ARG A 248 -19.00 38.56 -14.11
C ARG A 248 -18.35 39.92 -13.85
N ARG A 249 -17.19 40.15 -14.48
CA ARG A 249 -16.44 41.41 -14.35
C ARG A 249 -17.25 42.61 -14.84
N LEU A 250 -17.96 42.47 -15.97
CA LEU A 250 -18.82 43.55 -16.48
C LEU A 250 -19.93 43.88 -15.49
N ARG A 251 -20.56 42.89 -14.85
CA ARG A 251 -21.59 43.13 -13.84
C ARG A 251 -21.07 43.78 -12.57
N GLU A 252 -19.93 43.29 -12.09
CA GLU A 252 -19.25 43.87 -10.93
C GLU A 252 -18.90 45.32 -11.22
N TRP A 253 -18.29 45.60 -12.36
CA TRP A 253 -17.96 46.95 -12.80
C TRP A 253 -19.22 47.82 -12.97
N THR A 254 -20.26 47.35 -13.65
CA THR A 254 -21.52 48.10 -13.82
C THR A 254 -22.18 48.40 -12.47
N ARG A 255 -22.10 47.47 -11.49
CA ARG A 255 -22.57 47.70 -10.13
C ARG A 255 -21.74 48.77 -9.44
N GLU A 256 -20.41 48.68 -9.49
CA GLU A 256 -19.49 49.67 -8.92
C GLU A 256 -19.71 51.07 -9.52
N GLN A 257 -19.91 51.18 -10.85
CA GLN A 257 -20.21 52.44 -11.51
C GLN A 257 -21.54 53.03 -11.03
N ARG A 258 -22.59 52.20 -10.90
CA ARG A 258 -23.88 52.64 -10.35
C ARG A 258 -23.78 53.10 -8.90
N GLU A 259 -23.02 52.38 -8.08
CA GLU A 259 -22.75 52.75 -6.68
C GLU A 259 -21.94 54.05 -6.57
N ALA A 260 -21.04 54.30 -7.53
CA ALA A 260 -20.27 55.54 -7.65
C ALA A 260 -21.05 56.71 -8.29
N GLY A 261 -22.25 56.48 -8.83
CA GLY A 261 -23.06 57.49 -9.53
C GLY A 261 -22.58 57.82 -10.95
N GLU A 262 -21.71 57.00 -11.51
CA GLU A 262 -21.13 57.15 -12.84
C GLU A 262 -21.99 56.49 -13.95
N PRO A 263 -21.83 56.86 -15.23
CA PRO A 263 -22.56 56.26 -16.34
C PRO A 263 -22.26 54.76 -16.45
N ALA A 264 -23.30 53.95 -16.28
CA ALA A 264 -23.21 52.50 -16.33
C ALA A 264 -23.69 51.95 -17.68
N VAL A 265 -22.95 50.99 -18.25
CA VAL A 265 -23.35 50.31 -19.50
C VAL A 265 -24.31 49.17 -19.18
N THR A 266 -25.46 49.14 -19.87
CA THR A 266 -26.39 48.00 -19.85
C THR A 266 -26.05 47.08 -21.02
N PRO A 267 -25.76 45.78 -20.78
CA PRO A 267 -25.53 44.82 -21.86
C PRO A 267 -26.79 44.67 -22.73
N LEU A 268 -26.61 44.55 -24.05
CA LEU A 268 -27.71 44.24 -24.97
C LEU A 268 -28.30 42.87 -24.64
N SER A 269 -29.62 42.81 -24.57
CA SER A 269 -30.37 41.55 -24.45
C SER A 269 -30.72 40.98 -25.84
N PHE A 270 -31.15 39.73 -25.87
CA PHE A 270 -31.65 39.09 -27.09
C PHE A 270 -32.91 39.78 -27.62
N GLU A 271 -33.74 40.31 -26.72
CA GLU A 271 -34.93 41.08 -27.09
C GLU A 271 -34.51 42.38 -27.78
N ASP A 272 -33.47 43.06 -27.28
CA ASP A 272 -32.92 44.27 -27.91
C ASP A 272 -32.36 43.98 -29.30
N ILE A 273 -31.67 42.85 -29.48
CA ILE A 273 -31.11 42.42 -30.79
C ILE A 273 -32.25 42.11 -31.77
N ARG A 274 -33.21 41.26 -31.39
CA ARG A 274 -34.35 40.90 -32.24
C ARG A 274 -35.21 42.10 -32.61
N GLN A 275 -35.34 43.05 -31.69
CA GLN A 275 -36.04 44.31 -31.94
C GLN A 275 -35.26 45.19 -32.93
N ALA A 276 -33.92 45.22 -32.84
CA ALA A 276 -33.07 46.00 -33.73
C ALA A 276 -32.97 45.41 -35.15
N THR A 277 -33.06 44.09 -35.30
CA THR A 277 -32.98 43.40 -36.59
C THR A 277 -34.34 43.13 -37.24
N GLU A 278 -35.43 43.39 -36.52
CA GLU A 278 -36.82 43.09 -36.92
C GLU A 278 -37.07 41.59 -37.22
N GLN A 279 -36.16 40.71 -36.78
CA GLN A 279 -36.23 39.27 -36.97
C GLN A 279 -36.52 38.56 -35.64
N LEU A 280 -37.79 38.22 -35.41
CA LEU A 280 -38.22 37.54 -34.17
C LEU A 280 -37.60 36.14 -33.99
N GLU A 281 -37.19 35.51 -35.09
CA GLU A 281 -36.56 34.19 -35.11
C GLU A 281 -35.03 34.25 -35.01
N GLU A 282 -34.43 35.44 -34.94
CA GLU A 282 -32.98 35.56 -34.85
C GLU A 282 -32.46 34.95 -33.54
N PHE A 283 -31.48 34.06 -33.72
CA PHE A 283 -30.75 33.40 -32.63
C PHE A 283 -29.28 33.79 -32.78
N PRO A 284 -28.85 34.89 -32.13
CA PRO A 284 -27.44 35.28 -32.19
C PRO A 284 -26.58 34.23 -31.49
N ASP A 285 -25.33 34.07 -31.94
CA ASP A 285 -24.30 33.18 -31.38
C ASP A 285 -23.86 33.67 -29.97
N ALA A 286 -24.78 33.68 -29.00
CA ALA A 286 -24.61 34.22 -27.65
C ALA A 286 -25.35 33.37 -26.60
N VAL A 287 -25.04 33.59 -25.32
CA VAL A 287 -25.71 32.93 -24.18
C VAL A 287 -26.90 33.77 -23.71
N TRP A 288 -28.10 33.20 -23.76
CA TRP A 288 -29.41 33.76 -23.36
C TRP A 288 -29.50 34.01 -21.86
N SER A 289 -28.96 33.10 -21.04
CA SER A 289 -29.04 33.20 -19.59
C SER A 289 -28.48 34.53 -19.07
N HIS A 290 -29.27 35.14 -18.18
CA HIS A 290 -28.83 36.24 -17.34
C HIS A 290 -27.97 35.76 -16.18
N GLU A 291 -27.52 34.52 -16.10
CA GLU A 291 -26.55 34.08 -15.11
C GLU A 291 -25.13 34.04 -15.71
N PRO A 292 -24.09 34.34 -14.92
CA PRO A 292 -22.71 34.28 -15.41
C PRO A 292 -22.18 32.84 -15.50
N VAL A 293 -22.93 31.87 -14.98
CA VAL A 293 -22.61 30.44 -15.04
C VAL A 293 -23.79 29.71 -15.65
N VAL A 294 -23.52 28.92 -16.68
CA VAL A 294 -24.49 28.02 -17.28
C VAL A 294 -24.03 26.59 -17.01
N VAL A 295 -24.92 25.75 -16.51
CA VAL A 295 -24.60 24.36 -16.13
C VAL A 295 -25.54 23.38 -16.82
N TYR A 296 -24.95 22.31 -17.34
CA TYR A 296 -25.68 21.20 -17.94
C TYR A 296 -25.14 19.85 -17.47
N ASN A 297 -26.05 18.95 -17.11
CA ASN A 297 -25.72 17.55 -16.86
C ASN A 297 -25.32 16.86 -18.17
N LEU A 298 -24.19 16.14 -18.20
CA LEU A 298 -23.69 15.53 -19.43
C LEU A 298 -24.66 14.49 -19.99
N LEU A 299 -25.35 13.70 -19.17
CA LEU A 299 -26.33 12.72 -19.67
C LEU A 299 -27.49 13.40 -20.41
N LYS A 300 -27.96 14.56 -19.93
CA LYS A 300 -28.97 15.36 -20.63
C LYS A 300 -28.47 15.85 -21.98
N LEU A 301 -27.24 16.35 -22.02
CA LEU A 301 -26.60 16.81 -23.24
C LEU A 301 -26.46 15.67 -24.27
N VAL A 302 -26.01 14.51 -23.82
CA VAL A 302 -25.82 13.33 -24.68
C VAL A 302 -27.15 12.81 -25.23
N THR A 303 -28.25 12.92 -24.48
CA THR A 303 -29.57 12.41 -24.90
C THR A 303 -30.47 13.45 -25.58
N ALA A 304 -30.06 14.72 -25.63
CA ALA A 304 -30.82 15.78 -26.29
C ALA A 304 -30.97 15.54 -27.81
N PRO A 305 -32.08 15.91 -28.47
CA PRO A 305 -32.12 15.97 -29.93
C PRO A 305 -31.04 16.93 -30.47
N GLU A 306 -30.54 16.72 -31.68
CA GLU A 306 -29.48 17.57 -32.27
C GLU A 306 -29.92 19.04 -32.39
N ASP A 307 -31.21 19.28 -32.63
CA ASP A 307 -31.82 20.61 -32.73
C ASP A 307 -32.31 21.16 -31.37
N ALA A 308 -31.90 20.56 -30.25
CA ALA A 308 -32.32 21.05 -28.93
C ALA A 308 -31.78 22.48 -28.69
N PRO A 309 -32.62 23.44 -28.29
CA PRO A 309 -32.16 24.77 -27.91
C PRO A 309 -31.44 24.69 -26.56
N LEU A 310 -30.11 24.57 -26.61
CA LEU A 310 -29.23 24.56 -25.45
C LEU A 310 -28.60 25.94 -25.32
N ASP A 311 -28.69 26.52 -24.14
CA ASP A 311 -28.18 27.87 -23.89
C ASP A 311 -26.65 27.85 -23.78
N GLY A 312 -25.99 28.62 -24.64
CA GLY A 312 -24.54 28.79 -24.61
C GLY A 312 -23.71 27.57 -25.04
N LEU A 313 -24.31 26.48 -25.52
CA LEU A 313 -23.57 25.39 -26.15
C LEU A 313 -24.38 24.61 -27.20
N THR A 314 -23.70 23.99 -28.17
CA THR A 314 -24.27 22.95 -29.06
C THR A 314 -23.41 21.71 -29.03
N ILE A 315 -23.98 20.61 -29.50
CA ILE A 315 -23.38 19.29 -29.42
C ILE A 315 -23.33 18.68 -30.80
N ARG A 316 -22.15 18.25 -31.22
CA ARG A 316 -21.96 17.43 -32.42
C ARG A 316 -21.52 16.03 -32.00
N ARG A 317 -22.23 15.02 -32.48
CA ARG A 317 -21.95 13.61 -32.19
C ARG A 317 -21.24 12.99 -33.37
N SER A 318 -20.08 12.38 -33.13
CA SER A 318 -19.35 11.64 -34.15
C SER A 318 -19.00 10.25 -33.63
N ILE A 319 -19.17 9.25 -34.50
CA ILE A 319 -18.69 7.91 -34.23
C ILE A 319 -17.26 7.86 -34.76
N SER A 320 -16.29 7.79 -33.85
CA SER A 320 -14.87 7.74 -34.17
C SER A 320 -14.39 6.29 -34.14
N ASN A 321 -13.96 5.80 -35.30
CA ASN A 321 -13.14 4.60 -35.41
C ASN A 321 -11.66 5.03 -35.26
N GLY A 322 -11.22 5.27 -34.03
CA GLY A 322 -9.88 5.82 -33.78
C GLY A 322 -9.39 5.51 -32.37
N ALA A 323 -8.20 4.91 -32.31
CA ALA A 323 -7.57 4.39 -31.11
C ALA A 323 -7.22 5.52 -30.11
N LEU A 324 -7.80 5.45 -28.92
CA LEU A 324 -7.08 5.89 -27.72
C LEU A 324 -6.04 4.80 -27.42
N GLY A 325 -4.79 5.21 -27.21
CA GLY A 325 -3.62 4.35 -27.12
C GLY A 325 -3.79 3.14 -26.20
N ALA A 326 -3.06 2.07 -26.59
CA ALA A 326 -3.01 0.73 -26.01
C ALA A 326 -4.35 -0.02 -25.98
N GLY A 327 -4.75 -0.57 -27.14
CA GLY A 327 -5.55 -1.80 -27.19
C GLY A 327 -7.06 -1.70 -27.42
N ALA A 328 -7.60 -0.61 -27.97
CA ALA A 328 -9.06 -0.46 -28.19
C ALA A 328 -9.48 -0.55 -29.66
N THR A 329 -10.02 -1.70 -30.07
CA THR A 329 -10.84 -1.89 -31.29
C THR A 329 -12.35 -1.74 -30.98
N ALA A 330 -12.71 -0.79 -30.11
CA ALA A 330 -14.10 -0.46 -29.80
C ALA A 330 -14.48 0.87 -30.46
N SER A 331 -15.64 0.90 -31.12
CA SER A 331 -16.28 2.12 -31.60
C SER A 331 -16.38 3.12 -30.44
N SER A 332 -15.67 4.24 -30.53
CA SER A 332 -15.67 5.30 -29.52
C SER A 332 -16.66 6.39 -29.93
N VAL A 333 -17.53 6.80 -29.01
CA VAL A 333 -18.40 7.95 -29.23
C VAL A 333 -17.62 9.20 -28.85
N ALA A 334 -17.41 10.09 -29.81
CA ALA A 334 -16.83 11.40 -29.59
C ALA A 334 -17.94 12.46 -29.63
N LEU A 335 -18.00 13.27 -28.59
CA LEU A 335 -18.92 14.39 -28.46
C LEU A 335 -18.09 15.68 -28.54
N GLU A 336 -18.43 16.56 -29.46
CA GLU A 336 -17.84 17.90 -29.52
C GLU A 336 -18.86 18.89 -28.97
N LEU A 337 -18.50 19.56 -27.88
CA LEU A 337 -19.28 20.63 -27.27
C LEU A 337 -18.72 21.97 -27.74
N ASP A 338 -19.49 22.68 -28.55
CA ASP A 338 -19.13 24.02 -29.04
C ASP A 338 -19.83 25.06 -28.16
N PHE A 339 -19.08 25.98 -27.55
CA PHE A 339 -19.62 26.96 -26.60
C PHE A 339 -19.89 28.31 -27.27
N TYR A 340 -21.15 28.75 -27.27
CA TYR A 340 -21.54 30.07 -27.80
C TYR A 340 -21.33 31.15 -26.75
N GLY A 341 -20.99 32.37 -27.20
CA GLY A 341 -20.77 33.52 -26.32
C GLY A 341 -19.62 33.40 -25.33
N ALA A 342 -18.86 32.29 -25.34
CA ALA A 342 -17.64 32.12 -24.58
C ALA A 342 -16.52 32.99 -25.17
N ALA A 343 -15.86 33.77 -24.32
CA ALA A 343 -14.83 34.74 -24.71
C ALA A 343 -13.48 34.41 -24.07
N LEU A 344 -12.42 35.08 -24.56
CA LEU A 344 -11.06 34.89 -24.04
C LEU A 344 -10.98 35.14 -22.52
N GLY A 345 -10.46 34.16 -21.78
CA GLY A 345 -10.37 34.20 -20.32
C GLY A 345 -11.59 33.64 -19.58
N ASP A 346 -12.66 33.25 -20.27
CA ASP A 346 -13.74 32.45 -19.68
C ASP A 346 -13.26 31.03 -19.37
N ASP A 347 -13.92 30.38 -18.42
CA ASP A 347 -13.57 29.02 -18.00
C ASP A 347 -14.69 28.03 -18.35
N ILE A 348 -14.31 26.82 -18.76
CA ILE A 348 -15.21 25.68 -18.99
C ILE A 348 -14.85 24.61 -17.97
N ALA A 349 -15.81 24.10 -17.22
CA ALA A 349 -15.58 23.09 -16.19
C ALA A 349 -16.33 21.79 -16.49
N LEU A 350 -15.70 20.66 -16.19
CA LEU A 350 -16.38 19.39 -15.94
C LEU A 350 -16.34 19.11 -14.44
N VAL A 351 -17.50 18.93 -13.84
CA VAL A 351 -17.67 18.76 -12.40
C VAL A 351 -18.33 17.42 -12.13
N SER A 352 -17.62 16.50 -11.47
CA SER A 352 -18.17 15.25 -10.95
C SER A 352 -18.67 15.48 -9.52
N GLN A 353 -19.92 15.07 -9.26
CA GLN A 353 -20.50 15.17 -7.92
C GLN A 353 -19.97 14.09 -6.96
N ARG A 354 -19.50 12.96 -7.49
CA ARG A 354 -18.97 11.83 -6.74
C ARG A 354 -17.72 11.32 -7.47
N PRO A 355 -16.57 11.99 -7.33
CA PRO A 355 -15.38 11.60 -8.07
C PRO A 355 -14.91 10.20 -7.68
N GLU A 356 -15.05 9.22 -8.57
CA GLU A 356 -14.34 7.95 -8.45
C GLU A 356 -13.00 8.00 -9.21
N PRO A 357 -11.95 7.33 -8.71
CA PRO A 357 -10.67 7.24 -9.40
C PRO A 357 -10.84 6.69 -10.82
N GLY A 358 -10.39 7.45 -11.81
CA GLY A 358 -10.44 7.04 -13.20
C GLY A 358 -11.79 7.25 -13.88
N GLU A 359 -12.74 8.04 -13.36
CA GLU A 359 -13.99 8.34 -14.10
C GLU A 359 -13.80 9.33 -15.26
N ALA A 360 -13.09 10.43 -14.99
CA ALA A 360 -12.92 11.53 -15.92
C ALA A 360 -11.48 12.08 -15.94
N TRP A 361 -10.87 12.10 -17.13
CA TRP A 361 -9.51 12.60 -17.36
C TRP A 361 -9.49 13.82 -18.28
N THR A 362 -8.43 14.63 -18.16
CA THR A 362 -8.10 15.71 -19.08
C THR A 362 -6.91 15.31 -19.95
N LEU A 363 -6.92 15.75 -21.20
CA LEU A 363 -5.81 15.60 -22.13
C LEU A 363 -5.26 17.00 -22.48
N PRO A 364 -3.96 17.28 -22.25
CA PRO A 364 -2.98 16.43 -21.56
C PRO A 364 -3.27 16.28 -20.06
N ARG A 365 -2.82 15.16 -19.47
CA ARG A 365 -3.02 14.86 -18.03
C ARG A 365 -2.20 15.81 -17.18
N LEU A 366 -2.85 16.73 -16.46
CA LEU A 366 -2.20 17.62 -15.51
C LEU A 366 -2.19 16.99 -14.10
N PRO A 367 -1.02 16.74 -13.48
CA PRO A 367 -0.93 16.25 -12.10
C PRO A 367 -1.35 17.32 -11.09
N GLY A 368 -2.05 16.92 -10.02
CA GLY A 368 -2.37 17.82 -8.90
C GLY A 368 -3.63 18.69 -9.05
N ASN A 369 -4.60 18.26 -9.87
CA ASN A 369 -5.94 18.83 -9.93
C ASN A 369 -6.87 18.18 -8.88
N ALA A 370 -7.86 18.93 -8.41
CA ALA A 370 -8.92 18.41 -7.55
C ALA A 370 -9.64 17.24 -8.25
N PRO A 371 -9.93 16.12 -7.56
CA PRO A 371 -10.42 14.89 -8.19
C PRO A 371 -11.81 15.05 -8.81
N ASP A 372 -12.61 15.99 -8.33
CA ASP A 372 -13.99 16.31 -8.75
C ASP A 372 -14.11 17.33 -9.87
N ILE A 373 -13.15 18.25 -10.05
CA ILE A 373 -13.27 19.34 -11.03
C ILE A 373 -12.15 19.24 -12.08
N ARG A 374 -12.50 19.37 -13.35
CA ARG A 374 -11.58 19.59 -14.47
C ARG A 374 -11.90 20.94 -15.09
N LEU A 375 -10.93 21.84 -15.12
CA LEU A 375 -11.13 23.19 -15.62
C LEU A 375 -10.34 23.40 -16.91
N PHE A 376 -10.94 24.14 -17.82
CA PHE A 376 -10.35 24.59 -19.06
C PHE A 376 -10.56 26.10 -19.19
N ARG A 377 -9.66 26.77 -19.89
CA ARG A 377 -9.72 28.20 -20.18
C ARG A 377 -9.77 28.42 -21.68
N VAL A 378 -10.61 29.37 -22.09
CA VAL A 378 -10.63 29.86 -23.46
C VAL A 378 -9.45 30.81 -23.64
N GLU A 379 -8.50 30.42 -24.50
CA GLU A 379 -7.30 31.18 -24.84
C GLU A 379 -7.31 31.56 -26.32
N ALA A 380 -6.32 32.36 -26.74
CA ALA A 380 -6.24 32.85 -28.13
C ALA A 380 -6.06 31.71 -29.16
N GLU A 381 -5.47 30.59 -28.73
CA GLU A 381 -5.21 29.42 -29.58
C GLU A 381 -6.33 28.37 -29.54
N GLY A 382 -7.27 28.48 -28.60
CA GLY A 382 -8.33 27.50 -28.38
C GLY A 382 -8.58 27.23 -26.90
N VAL A 383 -9.03 26.01 -26.58
CA VAL A 383 -9.35 25.62 -25.20
C VAL A 383 -8.15 24.91 -24.56
N ARG A 384 -7.65 25.44 -23.44
CA ARG A 384 -6.49 24.89 -22.70
C ARG A 384 -6.88 24.41 -21.31
N SER A 385 -6.31 23.27 -20.88
CA SER A 385 -6.52 22.76 -19.51
C SER A 385 -5.91 23.71 -18.48
N ARG A 386 -6.67 24.08 -17.45
CA ARG A 386 -6.28 25.00 -16.38
C ARG A 386 -6.24 24.28 -15.04
N ARG A 387 -5.19 24.55 -14.25
CA ARG A 387 -5.11 24.07 -12.86
C ARG A 387 -5.92 24.96 -11.92
N LEU A 388 -6.66 24.33 -11.02
CA LEU A 388 -7.38 25.00 -9.94
C LEU A 388 -6.51 25.00 -8.67
N ALA A 389 -6.37 26.15 -8.03
CA ALA A 389 -5.67 26.27 -6.73
C ALA A 389 -6.55 25.73 -5.60
N GLU A 390 -5.95 25.24 -4.51
CA GLU A 390 -6.70 24.66 -3.38
C GLU A 390 -7.71 25.65 -2.75
N ASP A 391 -7.41 26.95 -2.80
CA ASP A 391 -8.24 28.04 -2.24
C ASP A 391 -9.06 28.82 -3.28
N ASP A 392 -9.19 28.32 -4.53
CA ASP A 392 -9.93 29.05 -5.57
C ASP A 392 -11.45 29.09 -5.25
N PRO A 393 -12.06 30.28 -5.07
CA PRO A 393 -13.48 30.40 -4.72
C PRO A 393 -14.41 29.84 -5.80
N LEU A 394 -13.94 29.72 -7.05
CA LEU A 394 -14.70 29.16 -8.15
C LEU A 394 -15.08 27.69 -7.89
N ALA A 395 -14.26 26.92 -7.19
CA ALA A 395 -14.55 25.51 -6.92
C ALA A 395 -15.79 25.31 -6.03
N ALA A 396 -15.91 26.10 -4.96
CA ALA A 396 -17.07 26.06 -4.08
C ALA A 396 -18.35 26.50 -4.81
N GLU A 397 -18.22 27.53 -5.65
CA GLU A 397 -19.31 28.07 -6.44
C GLU A 397 -19.81 27.08 -7.50
N LEU A 398 -18.90 26.43 -8.24
CA LEU A 398 -19.22 25.40 -9.23
C LEU A 398 -19.96 24.22 -8.59
N ARG A 399 -19.50 23.73 -7.43
CA ARG A 399 -20.18 22.66 -6.69
C ARG A 399 -21.61 23.06 -6.32
N ARG A 400 -21.82 24.30 -5.88
CA ARG A 400 -23.15 24.82 -5.55
C ARG A 400 -24.05 24.86 -6.79
N PHE A 401 -23.61 25.48 -7.89
CA PHE A 401 -24.41 25.57 -9.11
C PHE A 401 -24.75 24.20 -9.71
N VAL A 402 -23.81 23.24 -9.63
CA VAL A 402 -24.05 21.86 -10.08
C VAL A 402 -25.08 21.16 -9.19
N ALA A 403 -25.00 21.31 -7.86
CA ALA A 403 -25.99 20.75 -6.94
C ALA A 403 -27.40 21.35 -7.15
N GLU A 404 -27.48 22.65 -7.44
CA GLU A 404 -28.75 23.34 -7.74
C GLU A 404 -29.35 22.89 -9.09
N ALA A 405 -28.52 22.76 -10.12
CA ALA A 405 -28.93 22.27 -11.45
C ALA A 405 -29.43 20.80 -11.41
N ASP A 406 -28.88 19.98 -10.52
CA ASP A 406 -29.30 18.59 -10.31
C ASP A 406 -30.56 18.45 -9.44
N GLY A 407 -30.84 19.40 -8.55
CA GLY A 407 -32.10 19.44 -7.80
C GLY A 407 -33.35 19.55 -8.69
N ALA A 408 -33.20 20.11 -9.90
CA ALA A 408 -34.25 20.22 -10.92
C ALA A 408 -34.36 18.97 -11.83
N LEU A 409 -33.46 17.99 -11.66
CA LEU A 409 -33.34 16.77 -12.45
C LEU A 409 -34.13 15.62 -11.82
N GLY A 410 -35.46 15.75 -11.82
CA GLY A 410 -36.35 14.63 -11.57
C GLY A 410 -36.15 13.52 -12.63
N ALA A 411 -35.48 12.45 -12.22
CA ALA A 411 -35.53 11.08 -12.75
C ALA A 411 -35.39 10.89 -14.28
N PHE A 412 -34.17 10.66 -14.75
CA PHE A 412 -33.95 9.78 -15.91
C PHE A 412 -32.62 9.01 -15.80
N ILE A 413 -32.46 8.27 -14.70
CA ILE A 413 -31.54 7.13 -14.70
C ILE A 413 -32.40 5.91 -15.00
N PRO A 414 -32.12 5.12 -16.06
CA PRO A 414 -32.86 3.90 -16.33
C PRO A 414 -32.90 3.04 -15.08
N ARG A 415 -34.11 2.63 -14.66
CA ARG A 415 -34.33 1.84 -13.44
C ARG A 415 -33.40 0.62 -13.34
N ALA A 416 -33.16 -0.04 -14.48
CA ALA A 416 -32.24 -1.17 -14.58
C ALA A 416 -30.78 -0.81 -14.21
N THR A 417 -30.35 0.42 -14.47
CA THR A 417 -28.98 0.89 -14.19
C THR A 417 -28.81 1.30 -12.72
N LEU A 418 -29.84 1.90 -12.10
CA LEU A 418 -29.92 2.09 -10.64
C LEU A 418 -29.95 0.75 -9.92
N GLU A 419 -30.77 -0.20 -10.39
CA GLU A 419 -30.85 -1.55 -9.83
C GLU A 419 -29.52 -2.29 -9.97
N ARG A 420 -28.79 -2.15 -11.10
CA ARG A 420 -27.44 -2.72 -11.27
C ARG A 420 -26.42 -2.08 -10.32
N ALA A 421 -26.36 -0.75 -10.24
CA ALA A 421 -25.43 -0.05 -9.35
C ALA A 421 -25.71 -0.36 -7.87
N ALA A 422 -26.98 -0.30 -7.46
CA ALA A 422 -27.42 -0.72 -6.14
C ALA A 422 -27.10 -2.20 -5.89
N SER A 423 -27.24 -3.08 -6.89
CA SER A 423 -26.87 -4.49 -6.76
C SER A 423 -25.36 -4.70 -6.60
N LEU A 424 -24.52 -3.92 -7.27
CA LEU A 424 -23.05 -4.01 -7.16
C LEU A 424 -22.59 -3.46 -5.80
N GLN A 425 -23.13 -2.33 -5.37
CA GLN A 425 -22.89 -1.77 -4.06
C GLN A 425 -23.36 -2.75 -2.96
N ALA A 426 -24.56 -3.30 -3.08
CA ALA A 426 -25.07 -4.31 -2.16
C ALA A 426 -24.19 -5.57 -2.12
N ARG A 427 -23.60 -5.99 -3.26
CA ARG A 427 -22.63 -7.10 -3.29
C ARG A 427 -21.35 -6.76 -2.53
N ARG A 428 -20.79 -5.56 -2.72
CA ARG A 428 -19.58 -5.09 -2.00
C ARG A 428 -19.81 -4.95 -0.50
N GLU A 429 -20.94 -4.37 -0.13
CA GLU A 429 -21.36 -4.25 1.27
C GLU A 429 -21.56 -5.63 1.89
N LYS A 430 -22.31 -6.52 1.23
CA LYS A 430 -22.53 -7.89 1.71
C LYS A 430 -21.22 -8.68 1.84
N PHE A 431 -20.29 -8.51 0.90
CA PHE A 431 -18.96 -9.12 0.98
C PHE A 431 -18.18 -8.62 2.19
N SER A 432 -18.10 -7.29 2.36
CA SER A 432 -17.39 -6.67 3.48
C SER A 432 -18.03 -7.02 4.82
N GLN A 433 -19.37 -7.04 4.88
CA GLN A 433 -20.15 -7.49 6.04
C GLN A 433 -19.90 -8.96 6.37
N SER A 434 -19.81 -9.84 5.37
CA SER A 434 -19.49 -11.25 5.59
C SER A 434 -18.10 -11.42 6.22
N LEU A 435 -17.11 -10.70 5.72
CA LEU A 435 -15.76 -10.74 6.29
C LEU A 435 -15.73 -10.11 7.69
N ASN A 436 -16.42 -8.99 7.91
CA ASN A 436 -16.55 -8.36 9.22
C ASN A 436 -17.23 -9.30 10.22
N ALA A 437 -18.29 -10.03 9.82
CA ALA A 437 -18.92 -11.01 10.67
C ALA A 437 -17.95 -12.16 11.05
N SER A 438 -17.11 -12.60 10.11
CA SER A 438 -16.04 -13.58 10.39
C SER A 438 -14.99 -13.03 11.35
N LEU A 439 -14.59 -11.76 11.21
CA LEU A 439 -13.65 -11.09 12.11
C LEU A 439 -14.25 -10.88 13.51
N SER A 440 -15.51 -10.49 13.61
CA SER A 440 -16.20 -10.29 14.88
C SER A 440 -16.35 -11.59 15.68
N ARG A 441 -16.57 -12.73 15.01
CA ARG A 441 -16.55 -14.07 15.66
C ARG A 441 -15.19 -14.45 16.26
N LEU A 442 -14.13 -13.73 15.89
CA LEU A 442 -12.77 -13.92 16.36
C LEU A 442 -12.37 -12.86 17.41
N ASP A 443 -13.34 -12.09 17.92
CA ASP A 443 -13.16 -10.97 18.85
C ASP A 443 -12.23 -9.85 18.30
N TYR A 444 -12.15 -9.70 16.98
CA TYR A 444 -11.40 -8.61 16.36
C TYR A 444 -12.24 -7.33 16.31
N ALA A 445 -11.72 -6.24 16.90
CA ALA A 445 -12.43 -4.98 17.07
C ALA A 445 -12.50 -4.09 15.81
N GLY A 446 -11.72 -4.39 14.77
CA GLY A 446 -11.72 -3.63 13.52
C GLY A 446 -12.68 -4.19 12.48
N GLY A 447 -12.83 -3.47 11.37
CA GLY A 447 -13.65 -3.91 10.25
C GLY A 447 -13.29 -3.21 8.94
N PHE A 448 -13.89 -3.69 7.87
CA PHE A 448 -13.80 -3.16 6.53
C PHE A 448 -14.97 -2.23 6.22
N ASP A 449 -14.68 -1.17 5.49
CA ASP A 449 -15.67 -0.28 4.93
C ASP A 449 -16.05 -0.76 3.51
N GLY A 450 -17.32 -1.13 3.33
CA GLY A 450 -17.85 -1.57 2.04
C GLY A 450 -18.03 -0.44 1.02
N LEU A 451 -17.96 0.81 1.45
CA LEU A 451 -18.11 2.01 0.62
C LEU A 451 -16.77 2.56 0.12
N ALA A 452 -15.64 2.08 0.66
CA ALA A 452 -14.33 2.52 0.22
C ALA A 452 -14.08 2.11 -1.25
N PRO A 453 -13.41 2.97 -2.05
CA PRO A 453 -13.06 2.62 -3.42
C PRO A 453 -12.13 1.41 -3.43
N TRP A 454 -12.39 0.48 -4.35
CA TRP A 454 -11.58 -0.74 -4.52
C TRP A 454 -10.63 -0.57 -5.70
N GLU A 455 -9.34 -0.76 -5.46
CA GLU A 455 -8.29 -0.95 -6.46
C GLU A 455 -8.28 -2.40 -6.97
N PRO A 456 -7.58 -2.73 -8.08
CA PRO A 456 -7.63 -4.05 -8.71
C PRO A 456 -7.40 -5.23 -7.76
N LEU A 457 -6.51 -5.10 -6.78
CA LEU A 457 -6.22 -6.14 -5.80
C LEU A 457 -6.99 -6.01 -4.47
N THR A 458 -7.83 -4.98 -4.29
CA THR A 458 -8.46 -4.69 -2.98
C THR A 458 -9.25 -5.86 -2.40
N PRO A 459 -10.12 -6.57 -3.14
CA PRO A 459 -10.83 -7.72 -2.58
C PRO A 459 -9.91 -8.84 -2.10
N LEU A 460 -8.79 -9.02 -2.79
CA LEU A 460 -7.77 -10.01 -2.44
C LEU A 460 -7.03 -9.58 -1.16
N LEU A 461 -6.76 -8.27 -1.00
CA LEU A 461 -6.24 -7.71 0.26
C LEU A 461 -7.17 -7.96 1.45
N LEU A 462 -8.48 -7.74 1.27
CA LEU A 462 -9.48 -7.94 2.32
C LEU A 462 -9.55 -9.41 2.75
N ILE A 463 -9.56 -10.32 1.79
CA ILE A 463 -9.57 -11.78 2.05
C ILE A 463 -8.31 -12.21 2.79
N ASN A 464 -7.14 -11.78 2.32
CA ASN A 464 -5.87 -12.15 2.92
C ASN A 464 -5.70 -11.58 4.33
N PHE A 465 -6.16 -10.34 4.57
CA PHE A 465 -6.19 -9.78 5.92
C PHE A 465 -7.10 -10.60 6.84
N ALA A 466 -8.31 -10.94 6.40
CA ALA A 466 -9.24 -11.72 7.21
C ALA A 466 -8.69 -13.13 7.51
N ALA A 467 -8.01 -13.75 6.55
CA ALA A 467 -7.35 -15.04 6.74
C ALA A 467 -6.17 -14.95 7.73
N LEU A 468 -5.33 -13.92 7.62
CA LEU A 468 -4.24 -13.66 8.57
C LEU A 468 -4.77 -13.52 10.00
N VAL A 469 -5.79 -12.69 10.22
CA VAL A 469 -6.41 -12.51 11.55
C VAL A 469 -7.00 -13.82 12.09
N LYS A 470 -7.62 -14.62 11.21
CA LYS A 470 -8.17 -15.94 11.58
C LYS A 470 -7.10 -16.92 12.05
N GLN A 471 -5.93 -16.93 11.41
CA GLN A 471 -4.81 -17.79 11.80
C GLN A 471 -4.07 -17.28 13.03
N SER A 472 -4.15 -15.99 13.30
CA SER A 472 -3.45 -15.36 14.42
C SER A 472 -4.03 -15.79 15.77
N GLU A 473 -3.14 -15.98 16.74
CA GLU A 473 -3.49 -16.18 18.14
C GLU A 473 -4.18 -14.92 18.73
N PRO A 474 -4.92 -15.04 19.86
CA PRO A 474 -5.64 -13.90 20.46
C PRO A 474 -4.76 -12.66 20.69
N ALA A 475 -3.52 -12.85 21.15
CA ALA A 475 -2.56 -11.74 21.35
C ALA A 475 -2.20 -11.04 20.03
N GLY A 476 -2.04 -11.79 18.94
CA GLY A 476 -1.80 -11.27 17.60
C GLY A 476 -2.98 -10.45 17.08
N ARG A 477 -4.22 -10.87 17.34
CA ARG A 477 -5.42 -10.12 16.92
C ARG A 477 -5.56 -8.77 17.64
N VAL A 478 -5.26 -8.74 18.94
CA VAL A 478 -5.22 -7.50 19.72
C VAL A 478 -4.13 -6.56 19.19
N LEU A 479 -2.95 -7.10 18.89
CA LEU A 479 -1.86 -6.34 18.28
C LEU A 479 -2.25 -5.79 16.89
N ALA A 480 -2.88 -6.61 16.04
CA ALA A 480 -3.35 -6.19 14.71
C ALA A 480 -4.25 -4.96 14.77
N ALA A 481 -5.19 -4.91 15.74
CA ALA A 481 -6.04 -3.75 15.95
C ALA A 481 -5.23 -2.51 16.40
N ARG A 482 -4.28 -2.70 17.31
CA ARG A 482 -3.40 -1.64 17.83
C ARG A 482 -2.50 -1.02 16.76
N LEU A 483 -2.03 -1.83 15.81
CA LEU A 483 -1.18 -1.39 14.70
C LEU A 483 -1.93 -0.59 13.62
N GLY A 484 -3.27 -0.46 13.71
CA GLY A 484 -4.10 0.24 12.74
C GLY A 484 -4.88 -0.68 11.78
N GLY A 485 -4.90 -1.99 12.04
CA GLY A 485 -5.73 -2.97 11.34
C GLY A 485 -5.46 -3.03 9.83
N TYR A 486 -6.53 -3.17 9.05
CA TYR A 486 -6.45 -3.33 7.59
C TYR A 486 -5.67 -2.20 6.89
N ARG A 487 -5.79 -0.95 7.37
CA ARG A 487 -5.07 0.18 6.77
C ARG A 487 -3.55 0.02 6.91
N ALA A 488 -3.09 -0.42 8.07
CA ALA A 488 -1.68 -0.69 8.32
C ALA A 488 -1.18 -1.91 7.53
N TYR A 489 -2.01 -2.96 7.43
CA TYR A 489 -1.72 -4.11 6.58
C TYR A 489 -1.55 -3.74 5.10
N ARG A 490 -2.40 -2.84 4.57
CA ARG A 490 -2.31 -2.37 3.19
C ARG A 490 -1.01 -1.60 2.92
N LEU A 491 -0.47 -0.89 3.91
CA LEU A 491 0.77 -0.13 3.77
C LEU A 491 1.99 -1.06 3.69
N ASP A 492 2.15 -1.98 4.65
CA ASP A 492 3.26 -2.93 4.68
C ASP A 492 2.78 -4.34 5.06
N PRO A 493 2.31 -5.12 4.08
CA PRO A 493 1.70 -6.44 4.29
C PRO A 493 2.65 -7.43 4.96
N SER A 494 3.93 -7.42 4.57
CA SER A 494 4.96 -8.34 5.04
C SER A 494 5.36 -8.03 6.49
N LEU A 495 5.61 -6.75 6.80
CA LEU A 495 5.89 -6.33 8.18
C LEU A 495 4.69 -6.56 9.11
N PHE A 496 3.49 -6.20 8.66
CA PHE A 496 2.27 -6.39 9.45
C PHE A 496 2.04 -7.87 9.76
N ALA A 497 2.17 -8.75 8.77
CA ALA A 497 2.03 -10.19 8.97
C ALA A 497 3.07 -10.73 9.97
N ALA A 498 4.34 -10.35 9.82
CA ALA A 498 5.41 -10.76 10.74
C ALA A 498 5.12 -10.36 12.20
N LEU A 499 4.69 -9.12 12.44
CA LEU A 499 4.37 -8.64 13.79
C LEU A 499 3.17 -9.36 14.41
N VAL A 500 2.12 -9.59 13.61
CA VAL A 500 0.86 -10.19 14.08
C VAL A 500 1.01 -11.68 14.35
N LEU A 501 1.83 -12.39 13.57
CA LEU A 501 2.15 -13.81 13.79
C LEU A 501 3.12 -14.04 14.96
N HIS A 502 3.88 -13.01 15.34
CA HIS A 502 4.85 -13.06 16.46
C HIS A 502 4.59 -11.96 17.51
N PRO A 503 3.43 -11.98 18.20
CA PRO A 503 3.01 -10.89 19.09
C PRO A 503 3.95 -10.64 20.28
N GLN A 504 4.77 -11.62 20.67
CA GLN A 504 5.81 -11.47 21.69
C GLN A 504 6.86 -10.40 21.33
N TRP A 505 7.10 -10.19 20.04
CA TRP A 505 7.98 -9.15 19.51
C TRP A 505 7.24 -7.82 19.37
N GLY A 506 5.97 -7.86 18.97
CA GLY A 506 5.17 -6.66 18.69
C GLY A 506 4.72 -5.86 19.92
N ALA A 507 4.92 -6.32 21.15
CA ALA A 507 4.52 -5.58 22.35
C ALA A 507 5.15 -4.17 22.43
N ALA A 508 6.39 -4.01 21.96
CA ALA A 508 7.11 -2.74 21.90
C ALA A 508 6.75 -1.86 20.68
N ALA A 509 6.03 -2.40 19.69
CA ALA A 509 5.66 -1.66 18.49
C ALA A 509 4.73 -0.49 18.81
N ALA A 510 5.24 0.72 18.59
CA ALA A 510 4.56 1.98 18.89
C ALA A 510 3.55 2.32 17.79
N GLY A 511 2.25 2.22 18.11
CA GLY A 511 1.17 2.78 17.30
C GLY A 511 1.08 2.31 15.84
N ALA A 512 0.49 3.14 14.99
CA ALA A 512 0.25 2.82 13.58
C ALA A 512 1.56 2.68 12.79
N LEU A 513 1.64 1.65 11.93
CA LEU A 513 2.78 1.47 11.03
C LEU A 513 2.95 2.70 10.13
N LYS A 514 4.20 3.15 10.01
CA LYS A 514 4.59 4.27 9.13
C LYS A 514 4.76 3.79 7.69
N ILE A 515 4.95 4.74 6.77
CA ILE A 515 5.18 4.50 5.33
C ILE A 515 6.30 3.45 5.14
N PRO A 516 6.19 2.53 4.15
CA PRO A 516 7.17 1.47 3.96
C PRO A 516 8.58 2.02 3.76
N SER A 517 9.50 1.60 4.63
CA SER A 517 10.94 1.84 4.49
C SER A 517 11.52 1.01 3.34
N ALA A 518 12.58 1.52 2.69
CA ALA A 518 13.35 0.79 1.68
C ALA A 518 14.25 -0.31 2.29
N ALA A 519 14.32 -0.40 3.62
CA ALA A 519 15.11 -1.42 4.31
C ALA A 519 14.51 -2.83 4.18
N ALA A 520 15.35 -3.85 4.33
CA ALA A 520 14.93 -5.25 4.35
C ALA A 520 13.97 -5.55 5.52
N LEU A 521 13.09 -6.55 5.35
CA LEU A 521 12.08 -6.93 6.35
C LEU A 521 12.67 -7.15 7.74
N VAL A 522 13.83 -7.81 7.85
CA VAL A 522 14.49 -8.08 9.13
C VAL A 522 14.79 -6.80 9.92
N TYR A 523 15.25 -5.74 9.23
CA TYR A 523 15.56 -4.46 9.85
C TYR A 523 14.30 -3.67 10.19
N ARG A 524 13.30 -3.67 9.28
CA ARG A 524 12.00 -3.03 9.53
C ARG A 524 11.26 -3.67 10.70
N PHE A 525 11.36 -5.00 10.82
CA PHE A 525 10.78 -5.76 11.92
C PHE A 525 11.50 -5.46 13.24
N ALA A 526 12.83 -5.46 13.25
CA ALA A 526 13.60 -5.09 14.43
C ALA A 526 13.33 -3.66 14.87
N GLU A 527 13.28 -2.69 13.95
CA GLU A 527 12.89 -1.30 14.22
C GLU A 527 11.50 -1.21 14.84
N ALA A 528 10.51 -1.90 14.25
CA ALA A 528 9.16 -1.95 14.81
C ALA A 528 9.13 -2.56 16.21
N CYS A 529 10.07 -3.44 16.56
CA CYS A 529 10.16 -4.06 17.89
C CYS A 529 11.13 -3.33 18.84
N GLY A 530 11.76 -2.23 18.39
CA GLY A 530 12.82 -1.50 19.09
C GLY A 530 14.04 -2.37 19.42
N ALA A 531 14.35 -3.33 18.54
CA ALA A 531 15.36 -4.38 18.68
C ALA A 531 16.49 -4.24 17.65
N GLU A 532 16.69 -3.05 17.09
CA GLU A 532 17.70 -2.76 16.07
C GLU A 532 19.11 -3.15 16.54
N GLU A 533 19.38 -2.98 17.82
CA GLU A 533 20.65 -3.29 18.47
C GLU A 533 20.99 -4.79 18.51
N LEU A 534 20.01 -5.67 18.27
CA LEU A 534 20.21 -7.12 18.22
C LEU A 534 20.67 -7.60 16.84
N LEU A 535 20.70 -6.74 15.82
CA LEU A 535 21.04 -7.13 14.46
C LEU A 535 22.37 -6.56 13.99
N ALA A 536 23.08 -7.33 13.17
CA ALA A 536 24.25 -6.83 12.46
C ALA A 536 23.83 -5.79 11.40
N PRO A 537 24.43 -4.58 11.36
CA PRO A 537 23.95 -3.46 10.54
C PRO A 537 24.18 -3.59 9.02
N LYS A 538 24.89 -4.63 8.56
CA LYS A 538 25.24 -4.84 7.13
C LYS A 538 25.27 -6.32 6.76
N ALA A 539 24.17 -7.03 7.01
CA ALA A 539 24.03 -8.43 6.66
C ALA A 539 23.85 -8.59 5.14
N SER A 540 24.49 -9.62 4.54
CA SER A 540 24.21 -9.99 3.16
C SER A 540 22.76 -10.44 3.01
N VAL A 541 22.22 -10.48 1.79
CA VAL A 541 20.81 -10.89 1.56
C VAL A 541 20.52 -12.29 2.08
N ALA A 542 21.46 -13.22 1.89
CA ALA A 542 21.33 -14.58 2.42
C ALA A 542 21.29 -14.57 3.95
N ASP A 543 22.09 -13.71 4.58
CA ASP A 543 22.13 -13.57 6.03
C ASP A 543 20.89 -12.86 6.56
N GLN A 544 20.30 -11.91 5.82
CA GLN A 544 19.10 -11.18 6.24
C GLN A 544 17.92 -12.13 6.51
N ALA A 545 17.67 -13.09 5.62
CA ALA A 545 16.60 -14.09 5.80
C ALA A 545 16.90 -15.00 7.00
N ARG A 546 18.14 -15.51 7.13
CA ARG A 546 18.55 -16.35 8.26
C ARG A 546 18.49 -15.63 9.60
N LEU A 547 18.87 -14.35 9.62
CA LEU A 547 18.75 -13.50 10.81
C LEU A 547 17.29 -13.28 11.19
N PHE A 548 16.40 -13.11 10.21
CA PHE A 548 14.96 -13.01 10.47
C PHE A 548 14.43 -14.30 11.08
N ASP A 549 14.76 -15.46 10.52
CA ASP A 549 14.37 -16.78 11.05
C ASP A 549 14.86 -16.96 12.50
N ARG A 550 16.14 -16.67 12.77
CA ARG A 550 16.69 -16.73 14.14
C ARG A 550 15.98 -15.77 15.09
N LEU A 551 15.62 -14.58 14.62
CA LEU A 551 14.92 -13.59 15.43
C LEU A 551 13.52 -14.08 15.82
N ILE A 552 12.74 -14.61 14.87
CA ILE A 552 11.38 -15.11 15.15
C ILE A 552 11.38 -16.40 15.98
N GLU A 553 12.36 -17.29 15.78
CA GLU A 553 12.55 -18.52 16.58
C GLU A 553 12.95 -18.20 18.03
N THR A 554 13.66 -17.08 18.24
CA THR A 554 14.05 -16.64 19.58
C THR A 554 12.82 -16.11 20.33
N SER A 555 12.29 -16.94 21.22
CA SER A 555 11.04 -16.69 21.94
C SER A 555 11.13 -15.63 23.06
N ASP A 556 12.33 -15.19 23.46
CA ASP A 556 12.52 -14.19 24.53
C ASP A 556 13.55 -13.08 24.17
N PRO A 557 13.11 -11.95 23.58
CA PRO A 557 13.99 -10.82 23.25
C PRO A 557 14.67 -10.18 24.47
N ARG A 558 14.07 -10.31 25.66
CA ARG A 558 14.59 -9.66 26.87
C ARG A 558 15.89 -10.30 27.31
N LYS A 559 16.01 -11.63 27.15
CA LYS A 559 17.24 -12.36 27.45
C LYS A 559 18.39 -11.93 26.53
N LEU A 560 18.14 -11.82 25.22
CA LEU A 560 19.14 -11.35 24.26
C LEU A 560 19.62 -9.93 24.58
N ARG A 561 18.70 -9.01 24.87
CA ARG A 561 19.04 -7.63 25.29
C ARG A 561 19.81 -7.60 26.61
N ALA A 562 19.41 -8.41 27.59
CA ALA A 562 20.08 -8.48 28.89
C ALA A 562 21.53 -8.98 28.75
N ALA A 563 21.76 -9.97 27.88
CA ALA A 563 23.07 -10.49 27.54
C ALA A 563 23.85 -9.64 26.52
N ARG A 564 23.24 -8.57 25.97
CA ARG A 564 23.84 -7.67 24.97
C ARG A 564 24.39 -8.42 23.76
N LEU A 565 23.59 -9.30 23.18
CA LEU A 565 23.99 -10.15 22.05
C LEU A 565 23.49 -9.63 20.72
N ILE A 566 24.39 -9.56 19.74
CA ILE A 566 24.07 -9.37 18.32
C ILE A 566 23.86 -10.75 17.70
N LEU A 567 22.72 -10.96 17.07
CA LEU A 567 22.48 -12.10 16.21
C LEU A 567 23.33 -11.93 14.94
N ASP A 568 24.27 -12.85 14.75
CA ASP A 568 25.03 -13.03 13.52
C ASP A 568 24.77 -14.44 12.96
N ASP A 569 25.05 -14.64 11.67
CA ASP A 569 24.85 -15.92 10.98
C ASP A 569 26.04 -16.89 11.14
N GLN A 570 27.13 -16.45 11.79
CA GLN A 570 28.39 -17.18 11.84
C GLN A 570 28.46 -18.17 13.01
N GLY A 571 27.55 -18.09 13.99
CA GLY A 571 27.50 -19.00 15.14
C GLY A 571 26.49 -20.14 14.97
N GLY A 572 26.93 -21.40 15.16
CA GLY A 572 26.03 -22.57 15.27
C GLY A 572 25.43 -22.80 16.66
N ALA A 573 25.70 -21.90 17.61
CA ALA A 573 25.19 -21.98 18.98
C ALA A 573 23.78 -21.39 19.07
N ASP A 574 22.91 -22.03 19.86
CA ASP A 574 21.57 -21.52 20.17
C ASP A 574 21.65 -20.17 20.92
N PRO A 575 21.13 -19.06 20.36
CA PRO A 575 21.20 -17.73 20.96
C PRO A 575 20.61 -17.64 22.38
N LEU A 576 19.55 -18.41 22.67
CA LEU A 576 18.90 -18.38 23.99
C LEU A 576 19.79 -19.03 25.05
N THR A 577 20.31 -20.22 24.77
CA THR A 577 21.28 -20.89 25.64
C THR A 577 22.52 -20.00 25.89
N VAL A 578 22.96 -19.28 24.86
CA VAL A 578 24.09 -18.34 24.98
C VAL A 578 23.74 -17.18 25.91
N ALA A 579 22.60 -16.55 25.69
CA ALA A 579 22.12 -15.44 26.49
C ALA A 579 21.91 -15.80 27.96
N GLU A 580 21.38 -16.99 28.25
CA GLU A 580 21.16 -17.46 29.63
C GLU A 580 22.48 -17.58 30.39
N LYS A 581 23.47 -18.24 29.80
CA LYS A 581 24.80 -18.40 30.42
C LYS A 581 25.51 -17.07 30.63
N LEU A 582 25.40 -16.16 29.67
CA LEU A 582 26.04 -14.84 29.74
C LEU A 582 25.27 -13.82 30.60
N SER A 583 24.02 -14.13 30.97
CA SER A 583 23.24 -13.32 31.91
C SER A 583 23.67 -13.54 33.37
N ASP A 584 24.31 -14.67 33.70
CA ASP A 584 24.86 -14.99 35.02
C ASP A 584 26.16 -14.20 35.31
N LEU A 585 25.99 -12.93 35.70
CA LEU A 585 27.09 -12.02 36.06
C LEU A 585 27.98 -12.54 37.20
N PRO A 586 27.44 -13.14 38.28
CA PRO A 586 28.27 -13.77 39.31
C PRO A 586 29.21 -14.84 38.77
N ALA A 587 28.70 -15.79 37.96
CA ALA A 587 29.53 -16.86 37.40
C ALA A 587 30.64 -16.32 36.48
N LEU A 588 30.34 -15.31 35.65
CA LEU A 588 31.32 -14.65 34.78
C LEU A 588 32.45 -13.99 35.58
N ARG A 589 32.12 -13.28 36.67
CA ARG A 589 33.12 -12.63 37.54
C ARG A 589 34.00 -13.65 38.26
N GLN A 590 33.41 -14.75 38.73
CA GLN A 590 34.15 -15.85 39.36
C GLN A 590 35.11 -16.53 38.37
N ALA A 591 34.64 -16.82 37.15
CA ALA A 591 35.46 -17.41 36.10
C ALA A 591 36.65 -16.49 35.71
N ALA A 592 36.42 -15.19 35.57
CA ALA A 592 37.49 -14.22 35.28
C ALA A 592 38.55 -14.18 36.38
N ALA A 593 38.14 -14.22 37.65
CA ALA A 593 39.06 -14.26 38.79
C ALA A 593 39.83 -15.60 38.88
N PHE A 594 39.19 -16.71 38.55
CA PHE A 594 39.82 -18.03 38.50
C PHE A 594 40.93 -18.10 37.44
N PHE A 595 40.64 -17.70 36.20
CA PHE A 595 41.63 -17.74 35.12
C PHE A 595 42.79 -16.76 35.35
N GLN A 596 42.53 -15.62 36.00
CA GLN A 596 43.62 -14.73 36.42
C GLN A 596 44.57 -15.41 37.41
N LYS A 597 44.04 -16.15 38.40
CA LYS A 597 44.87 -16.89 39.37
C LYS A 597 45.66 -18.03 38.74
N GLN A 598 45.13 -18.65 37.67
CA GLN A 598 45.82 -19.71 36.92
C GLN A 598 46.80 -19.20 35.85
N GLY A 599 46.95 -17.88 35.66
CA GLY A 599 47.86 -17.31 34.66
C GLY A 599 47.35 -17.38 33.20
N ALA A 600 46.07 -17.70 32.98
CA ALA A 600 45.45 -17.75 31.65
C ALA A 600 44.94 -16.36 31.22
N SER A 601 45.87 -15.43 30.92
CA SER A 601 45.57 -14.01 30.68
C SER A 601 44.51 -13.76 29.60
N ARG A 602 44.59 -14.44 28.45
CA ARG A 602 43.66 -14.25 27.32
C ARG A 602 42.20 -14.56 27.67
N SER A 603 41.96 -15.62 28.45
CA SER A 603 40.61 -16.02 28.89
C SER A 603 40.06 -15.08 29.96
N ALA A 604 40.92 -14.61 30.87
CA ALA A 604 40.53 -13.64 31.89
C ALA A 604 40.25 -12.25 31.30
N GLU A 605 41.04 -11.81 30.32
CA GLU A 605 40.86 -10.56 29.58
C GLU A 605 39.56 -10.59 28.79
N GLY A 606 39.30 -11.63 27.98
CA GLY A 606 38.05 -11.73 27.21
C GLY A 606 36.78 -11.64 28.07
N LEU A 607 36.76 -12.29 29.25
CA LEU A 607 35.63 -12.20 30.18
C LEU A 607 35.50 -10.79 30.80
N ARG A 608 36.62 -10.11 31.09
CA ARG A 608 36.62 -8.74 31.63
C ARG A 608 36.18 -7.72 30.60
N ASP A 609 36.66 -7.85 29.37
CA ASP A 609 36.30 -6.98 28.26
C ASP A 609 34.81 -7.10 27.96
N TYR A 610 34.26 -8.33 27.97
CA TYR A 610 32.82 -8.53 27.87
C TYR A 610 32.05 -7.85 29.02
N LEU A 611 32.47 -8.04 30.28
CA LEU A 611 31.81 -7.40 31.44
C LEU A 611 31.87 -5.87 31.37
N LYS A 612 32.98 -5.30 30.89
CA LYS A 612 33.17 -3.86 30.69
C LYS A 612 32.29 -3.35 29.55
N ASN A 613 32.35 -3.98 28.38
CA ASN A 613 31.54 -3.63 27.21
C ASN A 613 30.04 -3.68 27.53
N ARG A 614 29.59 -4.70 28.26
CA ARG A 614 28.21 -4.82 28.73
C ARG A 614 27.80 -3.68 29.67
N ALA A 615 28.68 -3.25 30.57
CA ALA A 615 28.43 -2.11 31.44
C ALA A 615 28.37 -0.78 30.67
N GLU A 616 29.14 -0.65 29.59
CA GLU A 616 29.12 0.48 28.65
C GLU A 616 27.94 0.41 27.65
N GLY A 617 27.10 -0.62 27.72
CA GLY A 617 25.93 -0.80 26.85
C GLY A 617 26.26 -1.32 25.45
N ARG A 618 27.50 -1.77 25.19
CA ARG A 618 27.90 -2.35 23.91
C ARG A 618 27.44 -3.80 23.77
N PHE A 619 27.09 -4.17 22.55
CA PHE A 619 26.69 -5.51 22.19
C PHE A 619 27.86 -6.29 21.58
N VAL A 620 27.87 -7.61 21.79
CA VAL A 620 28.88 -8.53 21.26
C VAL A 620 28.27 -9.52 20.29
N SER A 621 29.05 -9.98 19.33
CA SER A 621 28.62 -10.94 18.31
C SER A 621 28.31 -12.31 18.93
N LEU A 622 27.38 -13.08 18.34
CA LEU A 622 27.06 -14.43 18.80
C LEU A 622 28.27 -15.37 18.73
N THR A 623 29.13 -15.18 17.72
CA THR A 623 30.38 -15.95 17.58
C THR A 623 31.36 -15.67 18.72
N GLU A 624 31.53 -14.39 19.09
CA GLU A 624 32.35 -14.00 20.24
C GLU A 624 31.75 -14.53 21.54
N ALA A 625 30.44 -14.40 21.72
CA ALA A 625 29.70 -14.90 22.87
C ALA A 625 29.81 -16.42 23.05
N ALA A 626 29.78 -17.18 21.95
CA ALA A 626 29.98 -18.63 21.98
C ALA A 626 31.38 -19.00 22.48
N SER A 627 32.41 -18.25 22.09
CA SER A 627 33.78 -18.46 22.59
C SER A 627 33.90 -18.23 24.11
N LEU A 628 33.22 -17.21 24.63
CA LEU A 628 33.18 -16.89 26.06
C LEU A 628 32.47 -18.00 26.86
N ILE A 629 31.47 -18.65 26.27
CA ILE A 629 30.80 -19.80 26.89
C ILE A 629 31.70 -21.02 26.95
N GLY A 630 32.52 -21.26 25.91
CA GLY A 630 33.56 -22.29 25.96
C GLY A 630 34.52 -22.05 27.13
N VAL A 631 34.92 -20.80 27.36
CA VAL A 631 35.76 -20.42 28.52
C VAL A 631 35.04 -20.65 29.86
N LEU A 632 33.75 -20.30 29.96
CA LEU A 632 32.92 -20.57 31.14
C LEU A 632 32.76 -22.07 31.43
N ALA A 633 32.59 -22.90 30.39
CA ALA A 633 32.51 -24.35 30.53
C ALA A 633 33.83 -24.92 31.08
N ASN A 634 34.96 -24.49 30.53
CA ASN A 634 36.29 -24.86 31.02
C ASN A 634 36.50 -24.48 32.50
N TYR A 635 36.00 -23.30 32.92
CA TYR A 635 36.01 -22.91 34.32
C TYR A 635 35.19 -23.88 35.19
N ARG A 636 33.96 -24.23 34.78
CA ARG A 636 33.10 -25.14 35.55
C ARG A 636 33.72 -26.53 35.68
N GLU A 637 34.33 -27.06 34.62
CA GLU A 637 35.04 -28.34 34.67
C GLU A 637 36.29 -28.28 35.57
N ALA A 638 37.08 -27.20 35.47
CA ALA A 638 38.28 -27.03 36.28
C ALA A 638 37.94 -26.81 37.77
N ALA A 639 36.86 -26.08 38.07
CA ALA A 639 36.36 -25.87 39.42
C ALA A 639 35.84 -27.19 40.02
N ALA A 640 35.05 -27.97 39.26
CA ALA A 640 34.56 -29.27 39.71
C ALA A 640 35.71 -30.26 39.97
N LYS A 641 36.74 -30.29 39.12
CA LYS A 641 37.95 -31.11 39.33
C LYS A 641 38.75 -30.65 40.55
N ALA A 642 38.90 -29.34 40.76
CA ALA A 642 39.58 -28.79 41.93
C ALA A 642 38.81 -29.08 43.24
N GLU A 643 37.48 -29.10 43.19
CA GLU A 643 36.63 -29.45 44.32
C GLU A 643 36.67 -30.95 44.62
N GLN A 644 36.65 -31.80 43.60
CA GLN A 644 36.90 -33.25 43.75
C GLN A 644 38.31 -33.53 44.28
N ALA A 645 39.33 -32.81 43.84
CA ALA A 645 40.69 -32.94 44.35
C ALA A 645 40.79 -32.51 45.82
N ARG A 646 40.09 -31.44 46.23
CA ARG A 646 39.97 -31.02 47.65
C ARG A 646 39.22 -32.02 48.51
N MET A 647 38.23 -32.72 47.96
CA MET A 647 37.53 -33.81 48.66
C MET A 647 38.36 -35.10 48.73
N GLN A 648 39.40 -35.24 47.89
CA GLN A 648 40.33 -36.37 47.88
C GLN A 648 41.66 -36.08 48.59
N GLU A 649 41.93 -34.82 48.97
CA GLU A 649 43.02 -34.50 49.88
C GLU A 649 42.73 -35.14 51.24
N PRO A 650 43.65 -35.98 51.78
CA PRO A 650 43.46 -36.56 53.09
C PRO A 650 43.39 -35.42 54.12
N VAL A 651 42.33 -35.44 54.92
CA VAL A 651 42.22 -34.60 56.13
C VAL A 651 43.53 -34.78 56.89
N PRO A 652 44.29 -33.70 57.19
CA PRO A 652 45.49 -33.85 58.01
C PRO A 652 45.05 -34.47 59.34
N GLU A 653 45.65 -35.61 59.69
CA GLU A 653 45.45 -36.26 60.99
C GLU A 653 45.55 -35.18 62.08
N PRO A 654 44.57 -35.10 63.01
CA PRO A 654 44.74 -34.25 64.16
C PRO A 654 46.02 -34.69 64.86
N ALA A 655 46.95 -33.75 65.05
CA ALA A 655 48.21 -34.01 65.74
C ALA A 655 47.94 -34.83 67.01
N SER A 656 48.57 -36.01 67.08
CA SER A 656 48.50 -36.89 68.24
C SER A 656 48.73 -36.08 69.52
N PRO A 657 47.88 -36.23 70.56
CA PRO A 657 48.06 -35.51 71.80
C PRO A 657 49.42 -35.87 72.42
N GLU A 658 50.15 -34.85 72.88
CA GLU A 658 51.39 -35.00 73.64
C GLU A 658 51.23 -36.03 74.78
N PRO A 659 52.24 -36.87 75.04
CA PRO A 659 52.19 -37.81 76.16
C PRO A 659 52.15 -37.02 77.48
N ALA A 660 51.11 -37.29 78.27
CA ALA A 660 50.91 -36.69 79.58
C ALA A 660 52.12 -36.93 80.50
N PRO A 661 52.56 -35.91 81.29
CA PRO A 661 53.64 -36.09 82.24
C PRO A 661 53.21 -37.04 83.38
N PRO A 662 54.15 -37.80 83.97
CA PRO A 662 53.84 -38.82 84.96
C PRO A 662 53.34 -38.19 86.28
N PRO A 663 52.42 -38.85 87.01
CA PRO A 663 51.85 -38.29 88.23
C PRO A 663 52.88 -38.28 89.38
N PRO A 664 52.98 -37.19 90.17
CA PRO A 664 53.80 -37.18 91.37
C PRO A 664 53.15 -37.99 92.50
N ARG A 665 53.99 -38.73 93.24
CA ARG A 665 53.64 -39.56 94.41
C ARG A 665 53.11 -38.72 95.58
N PRO A 666 52.26 -39.29 96.46
CA PRO A 666 51.58 -38.54 97.49
C PRO A 666 52.54 -38.26 98.66
N LYS A 667 52.54 -37.02 99.15
CA LYS A 667 53.09 -36.68 100.46
C LYS A 667 52.20 -35.63 101.14
N GLY A 668 51.58 -36.06 102.22
CA GLY A 668 51.68 -35.38 103.52
C GLY A 668 50.95 -34.06 103.70
N ILE A 669 49.93 -34.12 104.55
CA ILE A 669 49.40 -33.03 105.36
C ILE A 669 50.56 -32.43 106.18
N LEU A 670 50.85 -31.12 106.02
CA LEU A 670 51.44 -30.13 106.97
C LEU A 670 52.41 -29.13 106.29
N ALA A 671 52.37 -27.87 106.79
CA ALA A 671 53.25 -26.72 106.55
C ALA A 671 52.94 -25.92 105.25
N THR A 672 52.24 -24.77 105.27
CA THR A 672 52.39 -23.59 106.13
C THR A 672 53.84 -23.11 106.21
N VAL A 673 54.07 -21.88 105.74
CA VAL A 673 55.24 -21.02 105.99
C VAL A 673 56.52 -21.33 105.20
N ARG A 674 56.74 -20.59 104.10
CA ARG A 674 57.92 -19.72 103.89
C ARG A 674 57.92 -19.16 102.46
N GLY A 675 57.87 -17.84 102.33
CA GLY A 675 58.35 -17.19 101.10
C GLY A 675 57.63 -15.94 100.62
N PHE A 676 56.62 -15.43 101.34
CA PHE A 676 56.29 -14.01 101.28
C PHE A 676 57.45 -13.23 101.96
N PHE A 677 58.18 -12.44 101.19
CA PHE A 677 58.99 -11.29 101.60
C PHE A 677 60.01 -11.48 102.73
N GLY A 678 61.25 -11.78 102.33
CA GLY A 678 62.43 -11.14 102.90
C GLY A 678 62.77 -9.91 102.06
N GLY A 679 62.17 -8.76 102.39
CA GLY A 679 62.68 -7.45 102.00
C GLY A 679 63.78 -7.03 102.96
N GLY A 680 64.76 -6.30 102.45
CA GLY A 680 65.74 -5.63 103.30
C GLY A 680 65.11 -4.46 104.06
N ARG A 681 65.63 -4.26 105.27
CA ARG A 681 65.30 -3.26 106.30
C ARG A 681 64.10 -3.57 107.19
#